data_AF-A0A973KYV5-F1
#
_entry.id   AF-A0A973KYV5-F1
#
_cell.length_a   1.000
_cell.length_b   1.000
_cell.length_c   1.000
_cell.angle_alpha   90.00
_cell.angle_beta   90.00
_cell.angle_gamma   90.00
#
_symmetry.space_group_name_H-M   'P 1'
#
loop_
_entity.id
_entity.type
_entity.pdbx_description
1 polymer ?
#
loop_
_entity_poly.entity_id
_entity_poly.type
_entity_poly.pdbx_seq_one_letter_code
_entity_poly.pdbx_strand_id
1 'polypeptide(L)'
;MTSDHSDGRRGDGDHGPGTPIALDVGLAPVGTPDGEPITARRYDHPLVGDRPIVRLMGEAAAPGEDRLLAAAGFGAPDVGPPVAAGRRRELGYPAWALIHDPGGRDVALAVAPEMERAERLVKAKPGPALEMYQRISERLPHDHHPAYWEQVGRAMIAAGRHKQAAIMFGRARTADRHATAVDPARRRAVFLEFALAGALSVKDIKAYVAELARDANPVDSYGELRELAVRRTLGGLPPWPDMLPQLAKPAKAAGLDVVAEFRLLLETLVDAPALWRAADGFWTAPAQRVHLTSAIAGSATLRRRLLRQLTDLPRSDLDAWWLALLEETGAFGELTADAADWLTAMLARYRGEGPRGCPKVPEELLRLLPGLAERIRDADGPPVRLAGPDPVRSGSGSSDRHWIDAAVPGRCLAAGIPIADPEPHQMLAHWQDAARVGLETLTADARFAAALARSIQYETRYDGFGELWTSEPLRPLLRDIVDAWLRDARSGGLQGALDALTALDRGIGLGRRAVAAMPDLRAGIKDIDLVAPLTRSLRAGILDELGWQALDEAAAELKGQTYCRASWPVLTAHDRSRAIAVGPGGRIAEHRYRAPRGANQFDYDVHVFFSGGHFLVCHWVNGKSTIHWSDAPDDQFEVTYQMWRSLDHEPPRRGYTFLAPDGRRFMGHRPLAPGDRRVGPNGHMFHDGRTFWWHTETGSEPRVRRIDPAADELGEPGLPDFLDPSLLDEGEHWVIESSSLAPLPEGVTTSPLGTDGTLVGLRVARDRTTGRFRYRRIDGAEGADGADGAIDLPPRSKGPWGLLDIPGAARRLLLDGDDEVTARDPESGAPHWRVELKNRRSTAPGPSPMAAGTSRMPPPAFWHFLTPRDPAGSRALREIPEDTVRRLLAAAATSQRALTAAVQSLLPEVGHPLLLRGVVGFVQEAAWGIRTRDKILSRLKKVGTGA
;
A
#
# COMPACT_ATOMS: atom_id res chain seq x y z
N MET A 1 -46.01 -66.75 6.31
CA MET A 1 -45.79 -65.68 5.31
C MET A 1 -45.51 -64.39 6.07
N THR A 2 -44.32 -63.83 5.81
CA THR A 2 -43.87 -62.43 5.97
C THR A 2 -43.94 -61.81 7.37
N SER A 3 -42.90 -61.85 8.20
CA SER A 3 -41.64 -61.05 8.19
C SER A 3 -41.86 -59.53 8.33
N ASP A 4 -41.56 -58.96 9.50
CA ASP A 4 -40.73 -57.76 9.53
C ASP A 4 -39.98 -57.60 10.86
N HIS A 5 -38.69 -57.30 10.75
CA HIS A 5 -37.73 -57.08 11.83
C HIS A 5 -37.86 -55.63 12.34
N SER A 6 -37.96 -55.44 13.66
CA SER A 6 -37.65 -54.15 14.28
C SER A 6 -36.38 -54.28 15.11
N ASP A 7 -35.35 -53.66 14.57
CA ASP A 7 -33.96 -53.66 14.99
C ASP A 7 -33.72 -52.66 16.12
N GLY A 8 -32.94 -53.06 17.12
CA GLY A 8 -32.54 -52.23 18.24
C GLY A 8 -31.40 -51.31 17.85
N ARG A 9 -31.72 -50.09 17.42
CA ARG A 9 -30.72 -49.02 17.25
C ARG A 9 -30.27 -48.47 18.61
N ARG A 10 -29.10 -48.92 19.06
CA ARG A 10 -28.22 -48.10 19.91
C ARG A 10 -27.79 -46.90 19.07
N GLY A 11 -28.11 -45.70 19.54
CA GLY A 11 -27.77 -44.46 18.85
C GLY A 11 -26.25 -44.26 18.83
N ASP A 12 -25.68 -44.21 17.63
CA ASP A 12 -24.44 -43.49 17.38
C ASP A 12 -24.68 -42.01 17.67
N GLY A 13 -23.98 -41.49 18.67
CA GLY A 13 -24.00 -40.09 19.04
C GLY A 13 -23.29 -39.28 17.95
N ASP A 14 -24.06 -38.42 17.30
CA ASP A 14 -23.62 -37.35 16.41
C ASP A 14 -22.67 -36.40 17.17
N HIS A 15 -21.36 -36.59 16.99
CA HIS A 15 -20.33 -35.74 17.61
C HIS A 15 -20.12 -34.48 16.76
N GLY A 16 -20.84 -33.41 17.11
CA GLY A 16 -20.66 -32.11 16.48
C GLY A 16 -19.22 -31.56 16.64
N PRO A 17 -18.72 -30.79 15.65
CA PRO A 17 -17.34 -30.30 15.60
C PRO A 17 -16.96 -29.26 16.69
N GLY A 18 -17.89 -28.86 17.55
CA GLY A 18 -17.65 -27.86 18.62
C GLY A 18 -17.06 -28.41 19.92
N THR A 19 -17.09 -29.72 20.13
CA THR A 19 -16.73 -30.38 21.40
C THR A 19 -15.24 -30.26 21.77
N PRO A 20 -14.29 -30.43 20.83
CA PRO A 20 -12.86 -30.28 21.12
C PRO A 20 -12.44 -28.82 21.37
N ILE A 21 -13.07 -27.87 20.66
CA ILE A 21 -12.75 -26.43 20.76
C ILE A 21 -13.09 -25.91 22.16
N ALA A 22 -14.19 -26.37 22.77
CA ALA A 22 -14.58 -25.96 24.12
C ALA A 22 -13.52 -26.28 25.19
N LEU A 23 -12.88 -27.44 25.10
CA LEU A 23 -11.78 -27.85 25.98
C LEU A 23 -10.47 -27.08 25.69
N ASP A 24 -10.30 -26.57 24.46
CA ASP A 24 -9.13 -25.78 24.05
C ASP A 24 -9.21 -24.32 24.51
N VAL A 25 -10.42 -23.77 24.64
CA VAL A 25 -10.63 -22.37 25.05
C VAL A 25 -10.86 -22.21 26.55
N GLY A 26 -11.20 -23.27 27.30
CA GLY A 26 -11.42 -23.17 28.75
C GLY A 26 -12.08 -24.40 29.39
N LEU A 27 -13.05 -24.15 30.27
CA LEU A 27 -13.85 -25.17 30.93
C LEU A 27 -15.08 -25.51 30.07
N ALA A 28 -15.31 -26.80 29.84
CA ALA A 28 -16.44 -27.34 29.09
C ALA A 28 -17.50 -27.95 30.03
N PRO A 29 -18.72 -28.27 29.54
CA PRO A 29 -19.73 -28.95 30.32
C PRO A 29 -19.23 -30.28 30.91
N VAL A 30 -19.73 -30.66 32.09
CA VAL A 30 -19.41 -31.95 32.73
C VAL A 30 -19.77 -33.10 31.78
N GLY A 31 -18.88 -34.09 31.67
CA GLY A 31 -19.07 -35.25 30.78
C GLY A 31 -18.68 -35.01 29.32
N THR A 32 -18.05 -33.88 28.99
CA THR A 32 -17.45 -33.65 27.67
C THR A 32 -16.44 -34.76 27.35
N PRO A 33 -16.56 -35.46 26.20
CA PRO A 33 -15.58 -36.46 25.76
C PRO A 33 -14.15 -35.90 25.75
N ASP A 34 -13.16 -36.71 26.13
CA ASP A 34 -11.73 -36.35 26.27
C ASP A 34 -11.39 -35.30 27.34
N GLY A 35 -12.37 -34.79 28.10
CA GLY A 35 -12.17 -33.91 29.24
C GLY A 35 -12.08 -34.67 30.57
N GLU A 36 -11.21 -34.23 31.48
CA GLU A 36 -11.22 -34.70 32.88
C GLU A 36 -12.21 -33.90 33.72
N PRO A 37 -12.86 -34.50 34.73
CA PRO A 37 -13.71 -33.78 35.66
C PRO A 37 -12.93 -32.69 36.42
N ILE A 38 -13.48 -31.48 36.46
CA ILE A 38 -12.98 -30.37 37.27
C ILE A 38 -13.85 -30.24 38.51
N THR A 39 -13.24 -30.37 39.68
CA THR A 39 -13.91 -30.31 40.99
C THR A 39 -13.62 -28.98 41.67
N ALA A 40 -14.63 -28.44 42.38
CA ALA A 40 -14.44 -27.32 43.29
C ALA A 40 -13.97 -27.85 44.65
N ARG A 41 -12.75 -27.47 45.05
CA ARG A 41 -12.13 -27.90 46.30
C ARG A 41 -12.01 -26.70 47.24
N ARG A 42 -12.64 -26.80 48.41
CA ARG A 42 -12.70 -25.74 49.44
C ARG A 42 -11.67 -26.03 50.53
N TYR A 43 -10.84 -25.04 50.87
CA TYR A 43 -9.83 -25.10 51.91
C TYR A 43 -10.04 -24.02 52.98
N ASP A 44 -9.74 -24.35 54.22
CA ASP A 44 -9.69 -23.40 55.34
C ASP A 44 -8.22 -23.13 55.74
N HIS A 45 -7.91 -21.91 56.19
CA HIS A 45 -6.57 -21.54 56.66
C HIS A 45 -6.64 -20.51 57.80
N PRO A 46 -5.86 -20.66 58.88
CA PRO A 46 -5.94 -19.78 60.06
C PRO A 46 -5.80 -18.28 59.77
N LEU A 47 -4.94 -17.91 58.81
CA LEU A 47 -4.72 -16.51 58.42
C LEU A 47 -5.89 -15.85 57.66
N VAL A 48 -6.86 -16.61 57.15
CA VAL A 48 -8.02 -16.03 56.43
C VAL A 48 -9.32 -16.07 57.23
N GLY A 49 -9.31 -16.67 58.43
CA GLY A 49 -10.47 -16.80 59.31
C GLY A 49 -11.52 -17.75 58.73
N ASP A 50 -12.81 -17.43 58.90
CA ASP A 50 -13.94 -18.24 58.43
C ASP A 50 -14.16 -18.20 56.90
N ARG A 51 -13.30 -17.50 56.16
CA ARG A 51 -13.42 -17.33 54.71
C ARG A 51 -12.72 -18.49 53.98
N PRO A 52 -13.46 -19.34 53.26
CA PRO A 52 -12.85 -20.41 52.48
C PRO A 52 -12.07 -19.89 51.28
N ILE A 53 -11.01 -20.61 50.91
CA ILE A 53 -10.38 -20.51 49.59
C ILE A 53 -10.90 -21.66 48.73
N VAL A 54 -11.45 -21.36 47.56
CA VAL A 54 -11.93 -22.37 46.61
C VAL A 54 -11.03 -22.41 45.39
N ARG A 55 -10.59 -23.60 44.99
CA ARG A 55 -9.86 -23.84 43.74
C ARG A 55 -10.60 -24.83 42.87
N LEU A 56 -10.63 -24.55 41.57
CA LEU A 56 -11.11 -25.47 40.54
C LEU A 56 -9.92 -26.28 40.02
N MET A 57 -9.96 -27.60 40.21
CA MET A 57 -8.85 -28.48 39.82
C MET A 57 -9.35 -29.72 39.10
N GLY A 58 -8.60 -30.14 38.09
CA GLY A 58 -8.80 -31.44 37.47
C GLY A 58 -8.34 -32.57 38.37
N GLU A 59 -9.02 -33.71 38.25
CA GLU A 59 -8.76 -34.89 39.08
C GLU A 59 -7.30 -35.35 39.05
N ALA A 60 -6.60 -35.26 37.91
CA ALA A 60 -5.20 -35.67 37.83
C ALA A 60 -4.25 -34.78 38.64
N ALA A 61 -4.45 -33.46 38.63
CA ALA A 61 -3.56 -32.50 39.29
C ALA A 61 -3.86 -32.33 40.80
N ALA A 62 -5.10 -32.58 41.19
CA ALA A 62 -5.65 -32.30 42.51
C ALA A 62 -4.85 -32.88 43.70
N PRO A 63 -4.47 -34.18 43.72
CA PRO A 63 -3.79 -34.76 44.88
C PRO A 63 -2.44 -34.10 45.21
N GLY A 64 -1.73 -33.63 44.19
CA GLY A 64 -0.44 -32.94 44.38
C GLY A 64 -0.60 -31.50 44.86
N GLU A 65 -1.55 -30.77 44.30
CA GLU A 65 -1.90 -29.42 44.73
C GLU A 65 -2.45 -29.40 46.17
N ASP A 66 -3.24 -30.41 46.56
CA ASP A 66 -3.72 -30.60 47.94
C ASP A 66 -2.54 -30.74 48.92
N ARG A 67 -1.51 -31.52 48.57
CA ARG A 67 -0.30 -31.68 49.40
C ARG A 67 0.51 -30.39 49.47
N LEU A 68 0.55 -29.61 48.40
CA LEU A 68 1.23 -28.32 48.35
C LEU A 68 0.53 -27.31 49.29
N LEU A 69 -0.81 -27.25 49.23
CA LEU A 69 -1.61 -26.40 50.12
C LEU A 69 -1.48 -26.85 51.58
N ALA A 70 -1.51 -28.16 51.86
CA ALA A 70 -1.26 -28.67 53.21
C ALA A 70 0.12 -28.27 53.74
N ALA A 71 1.16 -28.28 52.89
CA ALA A 71 2.50 -27.81 53.27
C ALA A 71 2.55 -26.30 53.56
N ALA A 72 1.65 -25.51 52.98
CA ALA A 72 1.48 -24.09 53.25
C ALA A 72 0.57 -23.78 54.46
N GLY A 73 0.08 -24.81 55.16
CA GLY A 73 -0.75 -24.67 56.36
C GLY A 73 -2.26 -24.69 56.14
N PHE A 74 -2.73 -25.04 54.94
CA PHE A 74 -4.15 -25.23 54.66
C PHE A 74 -4.66 -26.56 55.23
N GLY A 75 -5.92 -26.57 55.67
CA GLY A 75 -6.62 -27.79 56.07
C GLY A 75 -6.91 -28.73 54.89
N ALA A 76 -7.40 -29.94 55.19
CA ALA A 76 -7.84 -30.88 54.17
C ALA A 76 -9.00 -30.28 53.34
N PRO A 77 -9.03 -30.51 52.01
CA PRO A 77 -10.09 -29.97 51.17
C PRO A 77 -11.44 -30.64 51.42
N ASP A 78 -12.50 -29.84 51.42
CA ASP A 78 -13.86 -30.31 51.14
C ASP A 78 -14.08 -30.30 49.62
N VAL A 79 -14.31 -31.49 49.05
CA VAL A 79 -14.34 -31.72 47.58
C VAL A 79 -15.79 -31.84 47.12
N GLY A 80 -16.24 -30.87 46.33
CA GLY A 80 -17.57 -30.87 45.73
C GLY A 80 -17.67 -31.78 44.49
N PRO A 81 -18.89 -31.98 43.95
CA PRO A 81 -19.08 -32.69 42.70
C PRO A 81 -18.39 -31.96 41.53
N PRO A 82 -18.12 -32.65 40.41
CA PRO A 82 -17.60 -32.02 39.20
C PRO A 82 -18.47 -30.84 38.76
N VAL A 83 -17.85 -29.67 38.56
CA VAL A 83 -18.51 -28.44 38.12
C VAL A 83 -18.30 -28.17 36.63
N ALA A 84 -17.29 -28.79 36.02
CA ALA A 84 -16.97 -28.69 34.61
C ALA A 84 -16.13 -29.90 34.14
N ALA A 85 -15.82 -29.96 32.84
CA ALA A 85 -14.75 -30.76 32.28
C ALA A 85 -13.63 -29.84 31.76
N GLY A 86 -12.38 -30.27 31.84
CA GLY A 86 -11.23 -29.51 31.34
C GLY A 86 -10.19 -30.44 30.71
N ARG A 87 -9.23 -29.88 29.96
CA ARG A 87 -8.10 -30.70 29.50
C ARG A 87 -7.31 -31.22 30.69
N ARG A 88 -7.03 -32.53 30.67
CA ARG A 88 -6.12 -33.16 31.62
C ARG A 88 -4.79 -32.41 31.65
N ARG A 89 -4.43 -31.91 32.83
CA ARG A 89 -3.14 -31.23 33.05
C ARG A 89 -2.24 -32.11 33.90
N GLU A 90 -1.05 -32.39 33.37
CA GLU A 90 -0.04 -33.12 34.11
C GLU A 90 0.51 -32.28 35.27
N LEU A 91 0.78 -32.99 36.35
CA LEU A 91 1.17 -32.39 37.62
C LEU A 91 2.48 -31.57 37.46
N GLY A 92 2.44 -30.30 37.88
CA GLY A 92 3.56 -29.37 37.79
C GLY A 92 4.58 -29.51 38.93
N TYR A 93 5.74 -28.88 38.80
CA TYR A 93 6.73 -28.81 39.87
C TYR A 93 6.44 -27.58 40.77
N PRO A 94 6.49 -27.70 42.11
CA PRO A 94 7.04 -28.80 42.92
C PRO A 94 6.03 -29.86 43.35
N ALA A 95 4.73 -29.70 43.07
CA ALA A 95 3.69 -30.66 43.46
C ALA A 95 4.01 -32.10 43.01
N TRP A 96 4.69 -32.24 41.86
CA TRP A 96 5.12 -33.53 41.32
C TRP A 96 6.02 -34.29 42.29
N ALA A 97 6.98 -33.60 42.91
CA ALA A 97 7.92 -34.20 43.86
C ALA A 97 7.19 -34.67 45.13
N LEU A 98 6.17 -33.94 45.58
CA LEU A 98 5.39 -34.33 46.76
C LEU A 98 4.64 -35.65 46.60
N ILE A 99 4.41 -36.09 45.36
CA ILE A 99 3.75 -37.35 45.01
C ILE A 99 4.78 -38.45 44.74
N HIS A 100 5.81 -38.14 43.96
CA HIS A 100 6.72 -39.15 43.38
C HIS A 100 8.05 -39.29 44.14
N ASP A 101 8.45 -38.29 44.94
CA ASP A 101 9.60 -38.37 45.84
C ASP A 101 9.28 -37.72 47.21
N PRO A 102 8.58 -38.44 48.10
CA PRO A 102 8.30 -37.95 49.44
C PRO A 102 9.57 -37.59 50.26
N GLY A 103 10.72 -38.22 49.96
CA GLY A 103 11.99 -37.96 50.64
C GLY A 103 12.65 -36.64 50.20
N GLY A 104 12.43 -36.23 48.95
CA GLY A 104 12.87 -34.94 48.39
C GLY A 104 11.91 -33.77 48.63
N ARG A 105 10.86 -33.95 49.44
CA ARG A 105 9.81 -32.94 49.70
C ARG A 105 10.37 -31.59 50.12
N ASP A 106 11.25 -31.56 51.12
CA ASP A 106 11.75 -30.30 51.70
C ASP A 106 12.58 -29.52 50.69
N VAL A 107 13.38 -30.22 49.88
CA VAL A 107 14.18 -29.62 48.80
C VAL A 107 13.29 -29.03 47.71
N ALA A 108 12.21 -29.73 47.33
CA ALA A 108 11.27 -29.26 46.32
C ALA A 108 10.46 -28.04 46.78
N LEU A 109 10.03 -28.01 48.04
CA LEU A 109 9.32 -26.87 48.62
C LEU A 109 10.25 -25.66 48.82
N ALA A 110 11.51 -25.88 49.18
CA ALA A 110 12.49 -24.80 49.42
C ALA A 110 12.74 -23.93 48.18
N VAL A 111 12.66 -24.49 46.97
CA VAL A 111 12.92 -23.74 45.73
C VAL A 111 11.69 -23.00 45.18
N ALA A 112 10.49 -23.27 45.69
CA ALA A 112 9.24 -22.73 45.15
C ALA A 112 9.18 -21.19 45.11
N PRO A 113 9.61 -20.45 46.17
CA PRO A 113 9.60 -18.98 46.14
C PRO A 113 10.58 -18.40 45.10
N GLU A 114 11.72 -19.06 44.87
CA GLU A 114 12.69 -18.64 43.87
C GLU A 114 12.17 -18.90 42.45
N MET A 115 11.47 -20.01 42.23
CA MET A 115 10.80 -20.29 40.95
C MET A 115 9.72 -19.25 40.63
N GLU A 116 8.89 -18.88 41.61
CA GLU A 116 7.85 -17.86 41.43
C GLU A 116 8.46 -16.48 41.12
N ARG A 117 9.59 -16.15 41.77
CA ARG A 117 10.36 -14.94 41.45
C ARG A 117 10.92 -14.98 40.03
N ALA A 118 11.46 -16.11 39.60
CA ALA A 118 11.97 -16.29 38.24
C ALA A 118 10.83 -16.14 37.21
N GLU A 119 9.66 -16.69 37.48
CA GLU A 119 8.49 -16.64 36.61
C GLU A 119 8.02 -15.19 36.36
N ARG A 120 7.92 -14.38 37.42
CA ARG A 120 7.58 -12.94 37.31
C ARG A 120 8.59 -12.15 36.46
N LEU A 121 9.83 -12.61 36.38
CA LEU A 121 10.88 -11.96 35.59
C LEU A 121 10.85 -12.34 34.11
N VAL A 122 10.27 -13.48 33.71
CA VAL A 122 10.39 -14.03 32.34
C VAL A 122 9.97 -13.02 31.26
N LYS A 123 8.87 -12.28 31.48
CA LYS A 123 8.33 -11.33 30.49
C LYS A 123 9.28 -10.15 30.27
N ALA A 124 9.78 -9.54 31.36
CA ALA A 124 10.58 -8.32 31.33
C ALA A 124 12.09 -8.57 31.14
N LYS A 125 12.62 -9.62 31.75
CA LYS A 125 14.06 -9.93 31.83
C LYS A 125 14.31 -11.45 31.66
N PRO A 126 14.15 -12.01 30.44
CA PRO A 126 14.22 -13.45 30.21
C PRO A 126 15.61 -14.07 30.45
N GLY A 127 16.70 -13.33 30.18
CA GLY A 127 18.07 -13.81 30.46
C GLY A 127 18.30 -14.07 31.95
N PRO A 128 18.12 -13.05 32.81
CA PRO A 128 18.22 -13.23 34.27
C PRO A 128 17.26 -14.28 34.85
N ALA A 129 16.06 -14.42 34.29
CA ALA A 129 15.13 -15.49 34.69
C ALA A 129 15.69 -16.88 34.39
N LEU A 130 16.25 -17.09 33.18
CA LEU A 130 16.89 -18.35 32.79
C LEU A 130 18.11 -18.69 33.67
N GLU A 131 18.93 -17.71 34.02
CA GLU A 131 20.06 -17.90 34.95
C GLU A 131 19.58 -18.31 36.36
N MET A 132 18.45 -17.76 36.82
CA MET A 132 17.84 -18.16 38.08
C MET A 132 17.31 -19.59 38.02
N TYR A 133 16.59 -19.95 36.96
CA TYR A 133 16.13 -21.34 36.75
C TYR A 133 17.31 -22.33 36.63
N GLN A 134 18.43 -21.93 36.03
CA GLN A 134 19.63 -22.75 35.97
C GLN A 134 20.20 -23.01 37.38
N ARG A 135 20.38 -21.97 38.20
CA ARG A 135 20.87 -22.10 39.59
C ARG A 135 19.94 -22.90 40.50
N ILE A 136 18.63 -22.85 40.25
CA ILE A 136 17.67 -23.70 40.97
C ILE A 136 17.90 -25.16 40.60
N SER A 137 18.05 -25.48 39.30
CA SER A 137 18.23 -26.87 38.85
C SER A 137 19.45 -27.57 39.44
N GLU A 138 20.52 -26.83 39.70
CA GLU A 138 21.78 -27.34 40.28
C GLU A 138 21.63 -27.81 41.74
N ARG A 139 20.58 -27.38 42.43
CA ARG A 139 20.27 -27.78 43.82
C ARG A 139 19.21 -28.88 43.90
N LEU A 140 18.61 -29.26 42.77
CA LEU A 140 17.56 -30.28 42.73
C LEU A 140 18.15 -31.66 42.44
N PRO A 141 17.61 -32.74 43.05
CA PRO A 141 17.91 -34.11 42.65
C PRO A 141 17.71 -34.31 41.15
N HIS A 142 18.57 -35.11 40.51
CA HIS A 142 18.49 -35.35 39.07
C HIS A 142 17.13 -35.92 38.63
N ASP A 143 16.50 -36.76 39.45
CA ASP A 143 15.17 -37.32 39.19
C ASP A 143 14.05 -36.27 39.17
N HIS A 144 14.28 -35.08 39.74
CA HIS A 144 13.33 -33.97 39.68
C HIS A 144 13.43 -33.16 38.38
N HIS A 145 14.55 -33.27 37.65
CA HIS A 145 14.85 -32.42 36.50
C HIS A 145 13.81 -32.52 35.37
N PRO A 146 13.25 -33.70 35.03
CA PRO A 146 12.21 -33.78 34.00
C PRO A 146 10.99 -32.91 34.31
N ALA A 147 10.34 -33.12 35.47
CA ALA A 147 9.17 -32.35 35.88
C ALA A 147 9.49 -30.87 36.12
N TYR A 148 10.69 -30.58 36.64
CA TYR A 148 11.17 -29.22 36.84
C TYR A 148 11.29 -28.44 35.52
N TRP A 149 12.02 -28.98 34.53
CA TRP A 149 12.22 -28.30 33.25
C TRP A 149 10.93 -28.17 32.43
N GLU A 150 9.99 -29.11 32.58
CA GLU A 150 8.64 -28.97 32.02
C GLU A 150 7.91 -27.78 32.64
N GLN A 151 7.96 -27.60 33.96
CA GLN A 151 7.35 -26.45 34.63
C GLN A 151 7.98 -25.12 34.18
N VAL A 152 9.32 -25.07 34.04
CA VAL A 152 10.00 -23.89 33.49
C VAL A 152 9.55 -23.63 32.04
N GLY A 153 9.39 -24.68 31.24
CA GLY A 153 8.85 -24.58 29.89
C GLY A 153 7.44 -23.98 29.84
N ARG A 154 6.56 -24.38 30.77
CA ARG A 154 5.20 -23.80 30.91
C ARG A 154 5.24 -22.31 31.25
N ALA A 155 6.11 -21.89 32.18
CA ALA A 155 6.31 -20.47 32.49
C ALA A 155 6.77 -19.66 31.27
N MET A 156 7.65 -20.24 30.44
CA MET A 156 8.09 -19.62 29.17
C MET A 156 6.94 -19.53 28.15
N ILE A 157 6.08 -20.54 28.04
CA ILE A 157 4.88 -20.51 27.19
C ILE A 157 3.94 -19.39 27.65
N ALA A 158 3.64 -19.30 28.95
CA ALA A 158 2.76 -18.28 29.51
C ALA A 158 3.27 -16.84 29.26
N ALA A 159 4.60 -16.67 29.16
CA ALA A 159 5.23 -15.40 28.82
C ALA A 159 5.37 -15.13 27.31
N GLY A 160 4.86 -16.01 26.43
CA GLY A 160 4.99 -15.90 24.97
C GLY A 160 6.41 -16.17 24.44
N ARG A 161 7.22 -16.95 25.17
CA ARG A 161 8.63 -17.26 24.85
C ARG A 161 8.80 -18.68 24.29
N HIS A 162 8.07 -19.03 23.23
CA HIS A 162 8.02 -20.39 22.67
C HIS A 162 9.38 -21.01 22.32
N LYS A 163 10.33 -20.22 21.79
CA LYS A 163 11.70 -20.71 21.50
C LYS A 163 12.44 -21.17 22.75
N GLN A 164 12.32 -20.44 23.85
CA GLN A 164 12.95 -20.80 25.12
C GLN A 164 12.24 -21.98 25.76
N ALA A 165 10.90 -22.02 25.68
CA ALA A 165 10.11 -23.17 26.11
C ALA A 165 10.55 -24.47 25.43
N ALA A 166 10.81 -24.44 24.11
CA ALA A 166 11.34 -25.60 23.38
C ALA A 166 12.72 -26.07 23.87
N ILE A 167 13.60 -25.15 24.28
CA ILE A 167 14.89 -25.51 24.88
C ILE A 167 14.67 -26.19 26.24
N MET A 168 13.76 -25.68 27.07
CA MET A 168 13.45 -26.27 28.37
C MET A 168 12.82 -27.67 28.21
N PHE A 169 11.94 -27.84 27.23
CA PHE A 169 11.43 -29.15 26.86
C PHE A 169 12.56 -30.12 26.50
N GLY A 170 13.49 -29.71 25.64
CA GLY A 170 14.66 -30.52 25.28
C GLY A 170 15.54 -30.88 26.50
N ARG A 171 15.64 -30.00 27.51
CA ARG A 171 16.32 -30.30 28.78
C ARG A 171 15.57 -31.35 29.60
N ALA A 172 14.24 -31.25 29.70
CA ALA A 172 13.41 -32.26 30.36
C ALA A 172 13.59 -33.65 29.71
N ARG A 173 13.56 -33.71 28.37
CA ARG A 173 13.77 -34.95 27.60
C ARG A 173 15.19 -35.50 27.70
N THR A 174 16.19 -34.63 27.93
CA THR A 174 17.57 -35.07 28.19
C THR A 174 17.68 -35.68 29.59
N ALA A 175 17.02 -35.07 30.59
CA ALA A 175 16.97 -35.58 31.95
C ALA A 175 16.23 -36.92 32.06
N ASP A 176 15.19 -37.15 31.25
CA ASP A 176 14.46 -38.43 31.20
C ASP A 176 15.36 -39.65 30.95
N ARG A 177 16.52 -39.48 30.29
CA ARG A 177 17.46 -40.58 30.01
C ARG A 177 18.19 -41.09 31.24
N HIS A 178 18.20 -40.29 32.29
CA HIS A 178 18.91 -40.56 33.54
C HIS A 178 17.96 -40.73 34.73
N ALA A 179 16.64 -40.64 34.49
CA ALA A 179 15.63 -40.77 35.52
C ALA A 179 15.38 -42.24 35.88
N THR A 180 15.16 -42.52 37.17
CA THR A 180 14.96 -43.88 37.69
C THR A 180 13.69 -44.57 37.14
N ALA A 181 12.64 -43.80 36.84
CA ALA A 181 11.44 -44.27 36.16
C ALA A 181 10.81 -43.15 35.35
N VAL A 182 10.28 -43.46 34.16
CA VAL A 182 9.50 -42.51 33.37
C VAL A 182 8.20 -43.14 32.91
N ASP A 183 7.09 -42.49 33.26
CA ASP A 183 5.75 -42.86 32.81
C ASP A 183 5.54 -42.47 31.33
N PRO A 184 5.37 -43.46 30.42
CA PRO A 184 5.14 -43.18 28.99
C PRO A 184 3.88 -42.37 28.73
N ALA A 185 2.81 -42.56 29.51
CA ALA A 185 1.55 -41.86 29.33
C ALA A 185 1.68 -40.36 29.68
N ARG A 186 2.34 -40.05 30.81
CA ARG A 186 2.70 -38.67 31.18
C ARG A 186 3.60 -38.02 30.13
N ARG A 187 4.65 -38.74 29.69
CA ARG A 187 5.59 -38.22 28.67
C ARG A 187 4.85 -37.85 27.38
N ARG A 188 3.96 -38.72 26.90
CA ARG A 188 3.08 -38.45 25.75
C ARG A 188 2.21 -37.21 25.98
N ALA A 189 1.55 -37.11 27.13
CA ALA A 189 0.69 -35.97 27.45
C ALA A 189 1.46 -34.63 27.42
N VAL A 190 2.64 -34.58 28.03
CA VAL A 190 3.49 -33.36 28.01
C VAL A 190 4.04 -33.08 26.61
N PHE A 191 4.37 -34.12 25.83
CA PHE A 191 4.80 -33.93 24.44
C PHE A 191 3.71 -33.25 23.61
N LEU A 192 2.46 -33.70 23.72
CA LEU A 192 1.31 -33.10 23.05
C LEU A 192 1.02 -31.68 23.56
N GLU A 193 1.11 -31.44 24.86
CA GLU A 193 0.98 -30.10 25.47
C GLU A 193 1.95 -29.09 24.83
N PHE A 194 3.24 -29.45 24.75
CA PHE A 194 4.24 -28.56 24.16
C PHE A 194 4.13 -28.47 22.63
N ALA A 195 3.63 -29.51 21.96
CA ALA A 195 3.33 -29.47 20.54
C ALA A 195 2.24 -28.44 20.21
N LEU A 196 1.15 -28.46 20.98
CA LEU A 196 0.02 -27.52 20.88
C LEU A 196 0.47 -26.09 21.20
N ALA A 197 1.30 -25.90 22.22
CA ALA A 197 1.83 -24.59 22.60
C ALA A 197 2.91 -24.03 21.65
N GLY A 198 3.22 -24.75 20.57
CA GLY A 198 4.23 -24.37 19.60
C GLY A 198 5.67 -24.39 20.13
N ALA A 199 5.92 -25.15 21.20
CA ALA A 199 7.14 -25.15 21.99
C ALA A 199 7.95 -26.45 21.82
N LEU A 200 8.01 -27.00 20.60
CA LEU A 200 8.82 -28.18 20.27
C LEU A 200 9.82 -27.89 19.15
N SER A 201 11.05 -28.37 19.32
CA SER A 201 12.05 -28.36 18.27
C SER A 201 11.88 -29.52 17.29
N VAL A 202 12.37 -29.37 16.06
CA VAL A 202 12.41 -30.46 15.06
C VAL A 202 13.23 -31.66 15.57
N LYS A 203 14.26 -31.41 16.39
CA LYS A 203 15.09 -32.45 17.00
C LYS A 203 14.27 -33.31 17.98
N ASP A 204 13.44 -32.68 18.81
CA ASP A 204 12.61 -33.39 19.78
C ASP A 204 11.55 -34.24 19.07
N ILE A 205 10.98 -33.72 17.98
CA ILE A 205 10.06 -34.48 17.11
C ILE A 205 10.76 -35.70 16.51
N LYS A 206 11.95 -35.54 15.91
CA LYS A 206 12.70 -36.66 15.34
C LYS A 206 13.04 -37.73 16.39
N ALA A 207 13.40 -37.31 17.60
CA ALA A 207 13.67 -38.24 18.69
C ALA A 207 12.42 -39.01 19.12
N TYR A 208 11.28 -38.32 19.26
CA TYR A 208 10.00 -38.93 19.62
C TYR A 208 9.49 -39.89 18.54
N VAL A 209 9.58 -39.51 17.26
CA VAL A 209 9.25 -40.38 16.12
C VAL A 209 10.11 -41.65 16.12
N ALA A 210 11.41 -41.52 16.41
CA ALA A 210 12.31 -42.66 16.49
C ALA A 210 12.02 -43.57 17.70
N GLU A 211 11.43 -43.03 18.77
CA GLU A 211 10.97 -43.80 19.94
C GLU A 211 9.68 -44.56 19.61
N LEU A 212 8.67 -43.91 19.03
CA LEU A 212 7.44 -44.56 18.56
C LEU A 212 7.74 -45.68 17.57
N ALA A 213 8.74 -45.52 16.71
CA ALA A 213 9.14 -46.57 15.77
C ALA A 213 9.74 -47.83 16.43
N ARG A 214 10.05 -47.81 17.73
CA ARG A 214 10.53 -48.96 18.51
C ARG A 214 9.42 -49.68 19.27
N ASP A 215 8.22 -49.10 19.34
CA ASP A 215 7.08 -49.73 20.00
C ASP A 215 6.61 -50.97 19.23
N ALA A 216 6.15 -51.99 19.96
CA ALA A 216 5.72 -53.26 19.41
C ALA A 216 4.31 -53.21 18.78
N ASN A 217 3.55 -52.12 19.00
CA ASN A 217 2.25 -51.91 18.36
C ASN A 217 2.30 -50.81 17.27
N PRO A 218 2.42 -51.18 15.98
CA PRO A 218 2.46 -50.23 14.88
C PRO A 218 1.18 -49.37 14.72
N VAL A 219 0.01 -49.90 15.10
CA VAL A 219 -1.27 -49.19 14.98
C VAL A 219 -1.34 -48.03 15.97
N ASP A 220 -1.00 -48.30 17.24
CA ASP A 220 -0.96 -47.26 18.29
C ASP A 220 0.10 -46.22 17.96
N SER A 221 1.30 -46.65 17.53
CA SER A 221 2.39 -45.78 17.13
C SER A 221 2.00 -44.82 15.99
N TYR A 222 1.29 -45.34 14.99
CA TYR A 222 0.78 -44.54 13.90
C TYR A 222 -0.29 -43.54 14.38
N GLY A 223 -1.26 -44.01 15.18
CA GLY A 223 -2.31 -43.16 15.75
C GLY A 223 -1.74 -42.00 16.56
N GLU A 224 -0.72 -42.27 17.39
CA GLU A 224 -0.03 -41.23 18.15
C GLU A 224 0.70 -40.22 17.28
N LEU A 225 1.41 -40.68 16.25
CA LEU A 225 2.15 -39.78 15.36
C LEU A 225 1.21 -38.91 14.52
N ARG A 226 0.08 -39.48 14.06
CA ARG A 226 -0.97 -38.73 13.34
C ARG A 226 -1.58 -37.67 14.25
N GLU A 227 -1.90 -38.01 15.50
CA GLU A 227 -2.47 -37.06 16.46
C GLU A 227 -1.50 -35.91 16.75
N LEU A 228 -0.22 -36.21 16.91
CA LEU A 228 0.82 -35.19 17.05
C LEU A 228 0.88 -34.25 15.84
N ALA A 229 0.87 -34.80 14.62
CA ALA A 229 0.89 -34.03 13.38
C ALA A 229 -0.32 -33.09 13.27
N VAL A 230 -1.52 -33.61 13.58
CA VAL A 230 -2.76 -32.85 13.55
C VAL A 230 -2.75 -31.73 14.59
N ARG A 231 -2.54 -32.07 15.87
CA ARG A 231 -2.58 -31.09 16.96
C ARG A 231 -1.54 -29.99 16.84
N ARG A 232 -0.33 -30.34 16.39
CA ARG A 232 0.72 -29.34 16.11
C ARG A 232 0.26 -28.32 15.06
N THR A 233 -0.34 -28.82 13.98
CA THR A 233 -0.76 -27.98 12.86
C THR A 233 -1.96 -27.12 13.22
N LEU A 234 -2.96 -27.70 13.88
CA LEU A 234 -4.11 -26.97 14.41
C LEU A 234 -3.71 -25.97 15.50
N GLY A 235 -2.67 -26.26 16.28
CA GLY A 235 -2.05 -25.36 17.27
C GLY A 235 -1.24 -24.20 16.67
N GLY A 236 -1.22 -24.05 15.33
CA GLY A 236 -0.64 -22.90 14.66
C GLY A 236 0.83 -23.05 14.22
N LEU A 237 1.43 -24.24 14.38
CA LEU A 237 2.77 -24.51 13.83
C LEU A 237 2.71 -25.25 12.50
N PRO A 238 3.55 -24.93 11.51
CA PRO A 238 3.56 -25.67 10.26
C PRO A 238 3.99 -27.14 10.46
N PRO A 239 3.54 -28.04 9.56
CA PRO A 239 4.13 -29.36 9.40
C PRO A 239 5.66 -29.30 9.31
N TRP A 240 6.34 -30.29 9.90
CA TRP A 240 7.78 -30.41 9.70
C TRP A 240 8.07 -31.05 8.32
N PRO A 241 9.25 -30.78 7.71
CA PRO A 241 9.52 -31.21 6.33
C PRO A 241 9.37 -32.72 6.11
N ASP A 242 9.76 -33.53 7.10
CA ASP A 242 9.75 -35.00 7.03
C ASP A 242 8.44 -35.63 7.54
N MET A 243 7.36 -34.87 7.75
CA MET A 243 6.13 -35.36 8.40
C MET A 243 5.48 -36.52 7.64
N LEU A 244 5.20 -36.33 6.35
CA LEU A 244 4.59 -37.35 5.49
C LEU A 244 5.45 -38.62 5.37
N PRO A 245 6.77 -38.56 5.06
CA PRO A 245 7.58 -39.78 5.01
C PRO A 245 7.68 -40.49 6.37
N GLN A 246 7.65 -39.75 7.48
CA GLN A 246 7.64 -40.34 8.82
C GLN A 246 6.31 -40.95 9.21
N LEU A 247 5.18 -40.51 8.64
CA LEU A 247 3.86 -41.13 8.80
C LEU A 247 3.68 -42.36 7.91
N ALA A 248 4.21 -42.33 6.68
CA ALA A 248 4.04 -43.42 5.71
C ALA A 248 4.67 -44.74 6.19
N LYS A 249 5.83 -44.69 6.85
CA LYS A 249 6.54 -45.89 7.35
C LYS A 249 5.73 -46.66 8.42
N PRO A 250 5.27 -46.03 9.53
CA PRO A 250 4.45 -46.71 10.53
C PRO A 250 3.07 -47.09 9.98
N ALA A 251 2.46 -46.30 9.09
CA ALA A 251 1.20 -46.69 8.44
C ALA A 251 1.33 -48.02 7.67
N LYS A 252 2.41 -48.18 6.90
CA LYS A 252 2.72 -49.45 6.21
C LYS A 252 2.95 -50.60 7.18
N ALA A 253 3.68 -50.36 8.27
CA ALA A 253 3.91 -51.37 9.31
C ALA A 253 2.61 -51.79 10.03
N ALA A 254 1.64 -50.87 10.13
CA ALA A 254 0.31 -51.11 10.67
C ALA A 254 -0.68 -51.73 9.68
N GLY A 255 -0.28 -51.99 8.43
CA GLY A 255 -1.16 -52.51 7.38
C GLY A 255 -2.21 -51.51 6.88
N LEU A 256 -2.03 -50.22 7.14
CA LEU A 256 -2.92 -49.15 6.70
C LEU A 256 -2.60 -48.69 5.28
N ASP A 257 -3.62 -48.25 4.54
CA ASP A 257 -3.42 -47.61 3.24
C ASP A 257 -2.91 -46.17 3.42
N VAL A 258 -1.65 -45.95 3.04
CA VAL A 258 -0.98 -44.65 3.13
C VAL A 258 -1.74 -43.56 2.37
N VAL A 259 -2.39 -43.88 1.25
CA VAL A 259 -3.14 -42.89 0.46
C VAL A 259 -4.41 -42.45 1.20
N ALA A 260 -5.19 -43.41 1.71
CA ALA A 260 -6.37 -43.12 2.53
C ALA A 260 -6.01 -42.29 3.78
N GLU A 261 -4.91 -42.63 4.43
CA GLU A 261 -4.42 -41.93 5.62
C GLU A 261 -3.95 -40.49 5.34
N PHE A 262 -3.24 -40.27 4.24
CA PHE A 262 -2.85 -38.91 3.82
C PHE A 262 -4.06 -38.07 3.45
N ARG A 263 -5.07 -38.66 2.79
CA ARG A 263 -6.34 -37.98 2.53
C ARG A 263 -7.00 -37.52 3.82
N LEU A 264 -7.15 -38.40 4.81
CA LEU A 264 -7.75 -38.07 6.11
C LEU A 264 -6.97 -36.96 6.83
N LEU A 265 -5.63 -37.03 6.80
CA LEU A 265 -4.77 -36.00 7.38
C LEU A 265 -4.98 -34.64 6.70
N LEU A 266 -4.96 -34.60 5.36
CA LEU A 266 -5.12 -33.36 4.61
C LEU A 266 -6.53 -32.78 4.75
N GLU A 267 -7.58 -33.60 4.73
CA GLU A 267 -8.95 -33.13 4.97
C GLU A 267 -9.14 -32.51 6.36
N THR A 268 -8.38 -33.00 7.35
CA THR A 268 -8.37 -32.43 8.70
C THR A 268 -7.63 -31.09 8.75
N LEU A 269 -6.59 -30.91 7.92
CA LEU A 269 -5.64 -29.79 8.02
C LEU A 269 -5.79 -28.72 6.94
N VAL A 270 -6.50 -28.96 5.85
CA VAL A 270 -6.54 -28.08 4.67
C VAL A 270 -7.02 -26.66 4.98
N ASP A 271 -7.90 -26.51 5.97
CA ASP A 271 -8.40 -25.20 6.40
C ASP A 271 -7.53 -24.55 7.51
N ALA A 272 -6.46 -25.21 7.96
CA ALA A 272 -5.54 -24.67 8.96
C ALA A 272 -4.50 -23.74 8.33
N PRO A 273 -4.43 -22.44 8.70
CA PRO A 273 -3.46 -21.49 8.12
C PRO A 273 -1.99 -21.92 8.30
N ALA A 274 -1.70 -22.73 9.32
CA ALA A 274 -0.36 -23.25 9.56
C ALA A 274 0.10 -24.28 8.52
N LEU A 275 -0.82 -25.06 7.93
CA LEU A 275 -0.49 -26.03 6.88
C LEU A 275 0.14 -25.33 5.67
N TRP A 276 -0.43 -24.20 5.26
CA TRP A 276 0.02 -23.42 4.11
C TRP A 276 1.33 -22.66 4.35
N ARG A 277 1.83 -22.63 5.59
CA ARG A 277 3.17 -22.16 5.95
C ARG A 277 4.21 -23.28 6.01
N ALA A 278 3.84 -24.51 5.62
CA ALA A 278 4.80 -25.61 5.49
C ALA A 278 5.92 -25.23 4.51
N ALA A 279 7.13 -25.70 4.77
CA ALA A 279 8.24 -25.55 3.83
C ALA A 279 7.91 -26.24 2.50
N ASP A 280 8.33 -25.67 1.37
CA ASP A 280 8.04 -26.18 0.02
C ASP A 280 8.31 -27.68 -0.14
N GLY A 281 9.37 -28.18 0.51
CA GLY A 281 9.74 -29.60 0.51
C GLY A 281 8.67 -30.53 1.08
N PHE A 282 7.80 -30.07 1.99
CA PHE A 282 6.67 -30.84 2.50
C PHE A 282 5.72 -31.26 1.37
N TRP A 283 5.46 -30.34 0.43
CA TRP A 283 4.55 -30.53 -0.70
C TRP A 283 5.25 -31.17 -1.90
N THR A 284 6.48 -30.73 -2.18
CA THR A 284 7.18 -31.01 -3.44
C THR A 284 8.09 -32.23 -3.38
N ALA A 285 8.36 -32.80 -2.20
CA ALA A 285 9.26 -33.94 -2.06
C ALA A 285 8.85 -35.11 -2.98
N PRO A 286 9.74 -35.58 -3.89
CA PRO A 286 9.40 -36.62 -4.86
C PRO A 286 8.90 -37.92 -4.21
N ALA A 287 9.44 -38.27 -3.04
CA ALA A 287 9.12 -39.49 -2.32
C ALA A 287 7.65 -39.57 -1.84
N GLN A 288 6.94 -38.43 -1.74
CA GLN A 288 5.55 -38.39 -1.26
C GLN A 288 4.57 -37.82 -2.29
N ARG A 289 5.06 -37.23 -3.38
CA ARG A 289 4.23 -36.63 -4.42
C ARG A 289 3.21 -37.61 -5.00
N VAL A 290 3.59 -38.86 -5.25
CA VAL A 290 2.66 -39.89 -5.75
C VAL A 290 1.50 -40.14 -4.77
N HIS A 291 1.80 -40.34 -3.48
CA HIS A 291 0.78 -40.57 -2.46
C HIS A 291 -0.11 -39.34 -2.25
N LEU A 292 0.47 -38.14 -2.25
CA LEU A 292 -0.26 -36.87 -2.15
C LEU A 292 -1.20 -36.66 -3.34
N THR A 293 -0.70 -36.80 -4.57
CA THR A 293 -1.51 -36.68 -5.80
C THR A 293 -2.65 -37.69 -5.77
N SER A 294 -2.39 -38.96 -5.45
CA SER A 294 -3.46 -39.97 -5.35
C SER A 294 -4.48 -39.66 -4.24
N ALA A 295 -4.04 -39.16 -3.09
CA ALA A 295 -4.94 -38.80 -1.99
C ALA A 295 -5.88 -37.65 -2.38
N ILE A 296 -5.37 -36.65 -3.09
CA ILE A 296 -6.15 -35.51 -3.59
C ILE A 296 -7.08 -35.96 -4.73
N ALA A 297 -6.59 -36.75 -5.69
CA ALA A 297 -7.39 -37.29 -6.79
C ALA A 297 -8.54 -38.21 -6.29
N GLY A 298 -8.37 -38.84 -5.12
CA GLY A 298 -9.39 -39.68 -4.48
C GLY A 298 -10.45 -38.94 -3.66
N SER A 299 -10.41 -37.60 -3.55
CA SER A 299 -11.37 -36.82 -2.74
C SER A 299 -11.84 -35.53 -3.41
N ALA A 300 -13.12 -35.52 -3.83
CA ALA A 300 -13.79 -34.32 -4.34
C ALA A 300 -13.84 -33.19 -3.29
N THR A 301 -14.04 -33.54 -2.02
CA THR A 301 -14.05 -32.58 -0.91
C THR A 301 -12.69 -31.89 -0.76
N LEU A 302 -11.60 -32.65 -0.81
CA LEU A 302 -10.25 -32.09 -0.69
C LEU A 302 -9.92 -31.20 -1.90
N ARG A 303 -10.27 -31.62 -3.12
CA ARG A 303 -10.08 -30.81 -4.34
C ARG A 303 -10.78 -29.46 -4.26
N ARG A 304 -12.06 -29.43 -3.85
CA ARG A 304 -12.82 -28.18 -3.65
C ARG A 304 -12.19 -27.28 -2.60
N ARG A 305 -11.77 -27.84 -1.46
CA ARG A 305 -11.11 -27.05 -0.40
C ARG A 305 -9.77 -26.49 -0.85
N LEU A 306 -8.96 -27.25 -1.59
CA LEU A 306 -7.68 -26.75 -2.13
C LEU A 306 -7.88 -25.63 -3.15
N LEU A 307 -8.88 -25.72 -4.04
CA LEU A 307 -9.21 -24.65 -4.97
C LEU A 307 -9.53 -23.34 -4.25
N ARG A 308 -10.38 -23.40 -3.21
CA ARG A 308 -10.74 -22.25 -2.37
C ARG A 308 -9.55 -21.69 -1.60
N GLN A 309 -8.78 -22.54 -0.94
CA GLN A 309 -7.65 -22.09 -0.13
C GLN A 309 -6.59 -21.40 -1.00
N LEU A 310 -6.35 -21.89 -2.21
CA LEU A 310 -5.37 -21.27 -3.12
C LEU A 310 -5.71 -19.81 -3.47
N THR A 311 -7.00 -19.45 -3.57
CA THR A 311 -7.39 -18.06 -3.86
C THR A 311 -7.23 -17.12 -2.67
N ASP A 312 -7.27 -17.65 -1.45
CA ASP A 312 -7.14 -16.86 -0.20
C ASP A 312 -5.68 -16.65 0.23
N LEU A 313 -4.74 -17.41 -0.35
CA LEU A 313 -3.32 -17.32 -0.02
C LEU A 313 -2.63 -16.17 -0.75
N PRO A 314 -1.59 -15.56 -0.14
CA PRO A 314 -0.72 -14.64 -0.87
C PRO A 314 -0.07 -15.35 -2.06
N ARG A 315 0.26 -14.58 -3.11
CA ARG A 315 1.03 -15.09 -4.26
C ARG A 315 2.32 -15.77 -3.78
N SER A 316 2.61 -16.94 -4.34
CA SER A 316 3.81 -17.72 -4.04
C SER A 316 4.52 -18.15 -5.33
N ASP A 317 5.83 -18.37 -5.25
CA ASP A 317 6.59 -18.94 -6.37
C ASP A 317 6.19 -20.42 -6.65
N LEU A 318 5.47 -21.05 -5.72
CA LEU A 318 4.85 -22.37 -5.90
C LEU A 318 3.51 -22.34 -6.64
N ASP A 319 2.97 -21.18 -7.01
CA ASP A 319 1.63 -21.12 -7.63
C ASP A 319 1.54 -21.93 -8.93
N ALA A 320 2.59 -21.89 -9.77
CA ALA A 320 2.72 -22.72 -10.97
C ALA A 320 2.62 -24.22 -10.64
N TRP A 321 3.33 -24.66 -9.59
CA TRP A 321 3.31 -26.05 -9.13
C TRP A 321 1.94 -26.46 -8.57
N TRP A 322 1.28 -25.56 -7.81
CA TRP A 322 -0.06 -25.81 -7.28
C TRP A 322 -1.10 -25.95 -8.39
N LEU A 323 -1.06 -25.08 -9.40
CA LEU A 323 -1.94 -25.14 -10.56
C LEU A 323 -1.75 -26.46 -11.34
N ALA A 324 -0.50 -26.88 -11.55
CA ALA A 324 -0.20 -28.16 -12.19
C ALA A 324 -0.71 -29.35 -11.36
N LEU A 325 -0.56 -29.34 -10.03
CA LEU A 325 -1.09 -30.39 -9.16
C LEU A 325 -2.62 -30.45 -9.18
N LEU A 326 -3.29 -29.29 -9.15
CA LEU A 326 -4.76 -29.22 -9.20
C LEU A 326 -5.28 -29.75 -10.53
N GLU A 327 -4.58 -29.51 -11.63
CA GLU A 327 -4.93 -30.09 -12.91
C GLU A 327 -4.71 -31.60 -12.94
N GLU A 328 -3.53 -32.07 -12.52
CA GLU A 328 -3.18 -33.51 -12.49
C GLU A 328 -4.18 -34.32 -11.66
N THR A 329 -4.73 -33.71 -10.60
CA THR A 329 -5.70 -34.34 -9.71
C THR A 329 -7.16 -34.18 -10.17
N GLY A 330 -7.41 -33.47 -11.28
CA GLY A 330 -8.74 -33.21 -11.81
C GLY A 330 -9.57 -32.22 -10.98
N ALA A 331 -8.94 -31.38 -10.15
CA ALA A 331 -9.63 -30.48 -9.24
C ALA A 331 -10.51 -29.45 -9.96
N PHE A 332 -10.08 -28.95 -11.11
CA PHE A 332 -10.89 -28.01 -11.91
C PHE A 332 -12.22 -28.61 -12.40
N GLY A 333 -12.37 -29.94 -12.40
CA GLY A 333 -13.65 -30.60 -12.66
C GLY A 333 -14.70 -30.36 -11.57
N GLU A 334 -14.28 -29.92 -10.38
CA GLU A 334 -15.17 -29.58 -9.26
C GLU A 334 -15.74 -28.15 -9.36
N LEU A 335 -15.16 -27.29 -10.21
CA LEU A 335 -15.69 -25.95 -10.46
C LEU A 335 -16.96 -26.06 -11.31
N THR A 336 -18.01 -25.38 -10.89
CA THR A 336 -19.31 -25.34 -11.55
C THR A 336 -19.69 -23.89 -11.84
N ALA A 337 -20.78 -23.37 -11.27
CA ALA A 337 -21.20 -21.99 -11.42
C ALA A 337 -20.22 -20.99 -10.77
N ASP A 338 -19.38 -21.46 -9.85
CA ASP A 338 -18.35 -20.68 -9.13
C ASP A 338 -17.02 -20.53 -9.89
N ALA A 339 -16.91 -21.09 -11.11
CA ALA A 339 -15.69 -21.03 -11.91
C ALA A 339 -15.22 -19.58 -12.20
N ALA A 340 -16.16 -18.67 -12.45
CA ALA A 340 -15.87 -17.26 -12.73
C ALA A 340 -15.37 -16.51 -11.48
N ASP A 341 -15.96 -16.80 -10.33
CA ASP A 341 -15.57 -16.23 -9.04
C ASP A 341 -14.19 -16.74 -8.61
N TRP A 342 -13.93 -18.04 -8.77
CA TRP A 342 -12.62 -18.62 -8.52
C TRP A 342 -11.54 -17.99 -9.40
N LEU A 343 -11.80 -17.85 -10.71
CA LEU A 343 -10.84 -17.22 -11.63
C LEU A 343 -10.60 -15.76 -11.27
N THR A 344 -11.66 -15.01 -10.92
CA THR A 344 -11.56 -13.62 -10.46
C THR A 344 -10.67 -13.51 -9.22
N ALA A 345 -10.90 -14.35 -8.20
CA ALA A 345 -10.12 -14.35 -6.97
C ALA A 345 -8.66 -14.79 -7.22
N MET A 346 -8.44 -15.77 -8.10
CA MET A 346 -7.09 -16.22 -8.46
C MET A 346 -6.30 -15.12 -9.19
N LEU A 347 -6.92 -14.40 -10.14
CA LEU A 347 -6.28 -13.32 -10.89
C LEU A 347 -5.95 -12.11 -10.03
N ALA A 348 -6.76 -11.83 -9.00
CA ALA A 348 -6.52 -10.74 -8.05
C ALA A 348 -5.13 -10.82 -7.38
N ARG A 349 -4.60 -12.04 -7.21
CA ARG A 349 -3.27 -12.32 -6.62
C ARG A 349 -2.10 -11.83 -7.50
N TYR A 350 -2.36 -11.55 -8.78
CA TYR A 350 -1.37 -11.13 -9.78
C TYR A 350 -1.48 -9.65 -10.16
N ARG A 351 -2.26 -8.87 -9.40
CA ARG A 351 -2.30 -7.41 -9.52
C ARG A 351 -0.97 -6.80 -9.05
N GLY A 352 -0.48 -5.77 -9.76
CA GLY A 352 0.73 -5.03 -9.39
C GLY A 352 0.55 -3.51 -9.29
N GLU A 353 1.44 -2.87 -8.53
CA GLU A 353 1.50 -1.40 -8.37
C GLU A 353 2.32 -0.68 -9.45
N GLY A 354 2.78 -1.40 -10.48
CA GLY A 354 3.55 -0.86 -11.60
C GLY A 354 3.90 -1.93 -12.63
N PRO A 355 4.37 -1.55 -13.83
CA PRO A 355 4.64 -2.50 -14.92
C PRO A 355 5.72 -3.54 -14.55
N ARG A 356 6.74 -3.13 -13.78
CA ARG A 356 7.77 -4.03 -13.23
C ARG A 356 7.36 -4.74 -11.94
N GLY A 357 6.39 -4.19 -11.22
CA GLY A 357 5.86 -4.75 -9.97
C GLY A 357 4.71 -5.72 -10.19
N CYS A 358 4.13 -5.76 -11.40
CA CYS A 358 3.09 -6.69 -11.81
C CYS A 358 3.68 -8.10 -11.99
N PRO A 359 3.29 -9.08 -11.18
CA PRO A 359 3.68 -10.46 -11.38
C PRO A 359 3.16 -10.99 -12.72
N LYS A 360 3.90 -11.89 -13.36
CA LYS A 360 3.37 -12.67 -14.48
C LYS A 360 2.44 -13.75 -13.93
N VAL A 361 1.29 -13.91 -14.56
CA VAL A 361 0.42 -15.08 -14.33
C VAL A 361 1.12 -16.35 -14.82
N PRO A 362 1.14 -17.46 -14.06
CA PRO A 362 1.77 -18.71 -14.48
C PRO A 362 1.18 -19.21 -15.80
N GLU A 363 2.03 -19.79 -16.65
CA GLU A 363 1.60 -20.37 -17.93
C GLU A 363 0.61 -21.53 -17.69
N GLU A 364 0.74 -22.21 -16.55
CA GLU A 364 -0.19 -23.24 -16.07
C GLU A 364 -1.61 -22.68 -15.95
N LEU A 365 -1.81 -21.47 -15.43
CA LEU A 365 -3.15 -20.87 -15.36
C LEU A 365 -3.67 -20.49 -16.75
N LEU A 366 -2.82 -19.89 -17.59
CA LEU A 366 -3.23 -19.48 -18.95
C LEU A 366 -3.67 -20.67 -19.82
N ARG A 367 -2.98 -21.81 -19.69
CA ARG A 367 -3.31 -23.04 -20.42
C ARG A 367 -4.63 -23.67 -19.96
N LEU A 368 -5.07 -23.40 -18.73
CA LEU A 368 -6.35 -23.90 -18.19
C LEU A 368 -7.56 -23.09 -18.66
N LEU A 369 -7.37 -21.86 -19.14
CA LEU A 369 -8.47 -20.95 -19.53
C LEU A 369 -9.46 -21.57 -20.54
N PRO A 370 -9.03 -22.26 -21.62
CA PRO A 370 -9.98 -22.90 -22.54
C PRO A 370 -10.91 -23.93 -21.86
N GLY A 371 -10.39 -24.71 -20.90
CA GLY A 371 -11.19 -25.69 -20.16
C GLY A 371 -12.13 -25.06 -19.13
N LEU A 372 -11.79 -23.87 -18.61
CA LEU A 372 -12.67 -23.09 -17.74
C LEU A 372 -13.76 -22.37 -18.54
N ALA A 373 -13.51 -22.02 -19.81
CA ALA A 373 -14.44 -21.25 -20.63
C ALA A 373 -15.80 -21.94 -20.82
N GLU A 374 -15.82 -23.26 -21.02
CA GLU A 374 -17.08 -24.02 -21.12
C GLU A 374 -17.94 -23.86 -19.86
N ARG A 375 -17.32 -24.01 -18.68
CA ARG A 375 -18.00 -23.91 -17.38
C ARG A 375 -18.50 -22.50 -17.07
N ILE A 376 -17.72 -21.49 -17.45
CA ILE A 376 -18.06 -20.09 -17.22
C ILE A 376 -19.20 -19.65 -18.14
N ARG A 377 -19.24 -20.12 -19.40
CA ARG A 377 -20.31 -19.76 -20.35
C ARG A 377 -21.66 -20.35 -19.99
N ASP A 378 -21.66 -21.55 -19.40
CA ASP A 378 -22.89 -22.25 -19.00
C ASP A 378 -23.47 -21.70 -17.68
N ALA A 379 -22.69 -20.91 -16.94
CA ALA A 379 -23.15 -20.23 -15.74
C ALA A 379 -23.74 -18.87 -16.11
N ASP A 380 -24.98 -18.57 -15.70
CA ASP A 380 -25.59 -17.23 -15.76
C ASP A 380 -24.94 -16.25 -14.74
N GLY A 381 -23.62 -16.35 -14.55
CA GLY A 381 -22.83 -15.62 -13.57
C GLY A 381 -22.29 -14.28 -14.09
N PRO A 382 -21.81 -13.41 -13.19
CA PRO A 382 -21.16 -12.16 -13.58
C PRO A 382 -19.87 -12.43 -14.38
N PRO A 383 -19.45 -11.48 -15.24
CA PRO A 383 -18.21 -11.63 -15.99
C PRO A 383 -16.98 -11.63 -15.06
N VAL A 384 -15.93 -12.31 -15.48
CA VAL A 384 -14.67 -12.42 -14.73
C VAL A 384 -14.02 -11.05 -14.58
N ARG A 385 -13.64 -10.67 -13.36
CA ARG A 385 -12.93 -9.41 -13.08
C ARG A 385 -11.43 -9.65 -13.01
N LEU A 386 -10.67 -8.94 -13.85
CA LEU A 386 -9.23 -9.20 -14.02
C LEU A 386 -8.35 -8.65 -12.89
N ALA A 387 -8.84 -7.66 -12.15
CA ALA A 387 -8.12 -7.02 -11.04
C ALA A 387 -8.57 -7.50 -9.65
N GLY A 388 -9.55 -8.41 -9.58
CA GLY A 388 -10.25 -8.76 -8.35
C GLY A 388 -11.16 -7.63 -7.82
N PRO A 389 -11.81 -7.81 -6.66
CA PRO A 389 -12.44 -6.71 -5.93
C PRO A 389 -11.36 -5.70 -5.50
N ASP A 390 -11.67 -4.40 -5.58
CA ASP A 390 -10.77 -3.34 -5.11
C ASP A 390 -10.49 -3.56 -3.62
N PRO A 391 -9.27 -3.97 -3.21
CA PRO A 391 -8.95 -4.00 -1.80
C PRO A 391 -9.00 -2.55 -1.36
N VAL A 392 -9.91 -2.25 -0.43
CA VAL A 392 -10.00 -0.97 0.29
C VAL A 392 -8.57 -0.48 0.53
N ARG A 393 -8.15 0.53 -0.25
CA ARG A 393 -6.73 0.85 -0.43
C ARG A 393 -6.09 1.22 0.91
N SER A 394 -5.04 0.49 1.27
CA SER A 394 -3.99 0.95 2.16
C SER A 394 -3.29 2.13 1.49
N GLY A 395 -3.32 3.27 2.15
CA GLY A 395 -2.76 4.53 1.68
C GLY A 395 -1.28 4.45 1.38
N SER A 396 -0.93 4.41 0.10
CA SER A 396 0.29 5.05 -0.37
C SER A 396 -0.02 5.71 -1.72
N GLY A 397 0.12 7.04 -1.77
CA GLY A 397 -0.28 7.89 -2.88
C GLY A 397 0.59 7.77 -4.13
N SER A 398 0.79 6.55 -4.63
CA SER A 398 1.55 6.23 -5.84
C SER A 398 0.60 5.63 -6.90
N SER A 399 -0.07 6.54 -7.60
CA SER A 399 -1.01 6.30 -8.71
C SER A 399 -2.25 5.46 -8.36
N ASP A 400 -3.42 5.97 -8.72
CA ASP A 400 -4.64 5.17 -8.73
C ASP A 400 -4.57 4.00 -9.70
N ARG A 401 -3.54 3.95 -10.55
CA ARG A 401 -3.33 2.87 -11.51
C ARG A 401 -2.90 1.57 -10.84
N HIS A 402 -3.33 0.48 -11.45
CA HIS A 402 -2.84 -0.85 -11.14
C HIS A 402 -2.60 -1.60 -12.44
N TRP A 403 -1.68 -2.55 -12.42
CA TRP A 403 -1.31 -3.34 -13.58
C TRP A 403 -1.82 -4.76 -13.43
N ILE A 404 -2.31 -5.30 -14.53
CA ILE A 404 -2.58 -6.72 -14.70
C ILE A 404 -1.73 -7.26 -15.85
N ASP A 405 -1.48 -8.55 -15.86
CA ASP A 405 -0.77 -9.20 -16.96
C ASP A 405 -1.59 -9.19 -18.26
N ALA A 406 -1.05 -8.61 -19.33
CA ALA A 406 -1.73 -8.46 -20.62
C ALA A 406 -2.13 -9.81 -21.25
N ALA A 407 -1.46 -10.90 -20.90
CA ALA A 407 -1.81 -12.22 -21.41
C ALA A 407 -3.15 -12.72 -20.89
N VAL A 408 -3.61 -12.26 -19.73
CA VAL A 408 -4.89 -12.67 -19.18
C VAL A 408 -6.06 -12.23 -20.06
N PRO A 409 -6.31 -10.92 -20.32
CA PRO A 409 -7.40 -10.51 -21.18
C PRO A 409 -7.27 -11.09 -22.59
N GLY A 410 -6.07 -11.13 -23.18
CA GLY A 410 -5.88 -11.68 -24.52
C GLY A 410 -6.26 -13.16 -24.62
N ARG A 411 -5.86 -13.99 -23.64
CA ARG A 411 -6.20 -15.42 -23.61
C ARG A 411 -7.65 -15.68 -23.19
N CYS A 412 -8.21 -14.90 -22.28
CA CYS A 412 -9.63 -14.99 -21.92
C CYS A 412 -10.54 -14.68 -23.12
N LEU A 413 -10.26 -13.60 -23.86
CA LEU A 413 -11.00 -13.25 -25.07
C LEU A 413 -10.86 -14.36 -26.14
N ALA A 414 -9.66 -14.91 -26.32
CA ALA A 414 -9.43 -15.99 -27.29
C ALA A 414 -10.17 -17.28 -26.92
N ALA A 415 -10.32 -17.57 -25.63
CA ALA A 415 -11.10 -18.70 -25.11
C ALA A 415 -12.62 -18.42 -25.08
N GLY A 416 -13.06 -17.18 -25.32
CA GLY A 416 -14.46 -16.78 -25.23
C GLY A 416 -15.00 -16.69 -23.80
N ILE A 417 -14.14 -16.38 -22.83
CA ILE A 417 -14.52 -16.14 -21.43
C ILE A 417 -15.10 -14.71 -21.32
N PRO A 418 -16.33 -14.53 -20.80
CA PRO A 418 -16.87 -13.21 -20.48
C PRO A 418 -16.00 -12.52 -19.42
N ILE A 419 -15.38 -11.40 -19.80
CA ILE A 419 -14.56 -10.56 -18.91
C ILE A 419 -15.16 -9.17 -18.79
N ALA A 420 -15.08 -8.61 -17.58
CA ALA A 420 -15.53 -7.26 -17.29
C ALA A 420 -14.70 -6.23 -18.06
N ASP A 421 -15.29 -5.06 -18.30
CA ASP A 421 -14.59 -3.92 -18.90
C ASP A 421 -13.38 -3.53 -18.03
N PRO A 422 -12.23 -3.16 -18.63
CA PRO A 422 -11.08 -2.71 -17.88
C PRO A 422 -11.42 -1.42 -17.13
N GLU A 423 -11.06 -1.37 -15.84
CA GLU A 423 -11.25 -0.15 -15.05
C GLU A 423 -10.46 1.03 -15.68
N PRO A 424 -10.91 2.28 -15.53
CA PRO A 424 -10.26 3.44 -16.17
C PRO A 424 -8.75 3.54 -15.90
N HIS A 425 -8.34 3.13 -14.70
CA HIS A 425 -6.97 3.18 -14.20
C HIS A 425 -6.24 1.82 -14.30
N GLN A 426 -6.90 0.78 -14.83
CA GLN A 426 -6.28 -0.51 -15.09
C GLN A 426 -5.35 -0.42 -16.30
N MET A 427 -4.09 -0.80 -16.09
CA MET A 427 -3.03 -0.86 -17.09
C MET A 427 -2.66 -2.31 -17.36
N LEU A 428 -2.08 -2.56 -18.54
CA LEU A 428 -1.63 -3.87 -18.97
C LEU A 428 -0.10 -3.91 -18.88
N ALA A 429 0.45 -4.88 -18.15
CA ALA A 429 1.89 -5.16 -18.07
C ALA A 429 2.25 -6.34 -18.99
N HIS A 430 3.55 -6.51 -19.28
CA HIS A 430 4.08 -7.63 -20.06
C HIS A 430 3.51 -7.76 -21.48
N TRP A 431 2.86 -6.72 -22.02
CA TRP A 431 2.25 -6.73 -23.35
C TRP A 431 3.28 -6.92 -24.48
N GLN A 432 4.56 -6.65 -24.21
CA GLN A 432 5.67 -6.87 -25.15
C GLN A 432 5.94 -8.37 -25.41
N ASP A 433 5.47 -9.26 -24.53
CA ASP A 433 5.61 -10.72 -24.64
C ASP A 433 4.57 -11.28 -25.63
N ALA A 434 4.69 -10.89 -26.90
CA ALA A 434 3.67 -11.11 -27.94
C ALA A 434 3.25 -12.59 -28.07
N ALA A 435 4.21 -13.52 -27.92
CA ALA A 435 3.96 -14.96 -27.97
C ALA A 435 3.00 -15.43 -26.88
N ARG A 436 3.04 -14.80 -25.71
CA ARG A 436 2.20 -15.14 -24.56
C ARG A 436 0.85 -14.41 -24.58
N VAL A 437 0.82 -13.17 -25.06
CA VAL A 437 -0.30 -12.25 -24.88
C VAL A 437 -1.50 -12.54 -25.80
N GLY A 438 -1.26 -12.94 -27.04
CA GLY A 438 -2.33 -13.01 -28.05
C GLY A 438 -2.81 -11.60 -28.44
N LEU A 439 -1.89 -10.79 -28.99
CA LEU A 439 -2.12 -9.37 -29.29
C LEU A 439 -3.24 -9.15 -30.31
N GLU A 440 -3.45 -10.08 -31.23
CA GLU A 440 -4.50 -10.03 -32.26
C GLU A 440 -5.88 -9.92 -31.61
N THR A 441 -6.19 -10.78 -30.66
CA THR A 441 -7.48 -10.77 -29.94
C THR A 441 -7.60 -9.54 -29.05
N LEU A 442 -6.52 -9.16 -28.38
CA LEU A 442 -6.51 -8.02 -27.47
C LEU A 442 -6.74 -6.68 -28.20
N THR A 443 -6.16 -6.51 -29.39
CA THR A 443 -6.33 -5.30 -30.21
C THR A 443 -7.66 -5.26 -30.97
N ALA A 444 -8.30 -6.41 -31.19
CA ALA A 444 -9.63 -6.48 -31.80
C ALA A 444 -10.76 -6.07 -30.85
N ASP A 445 -10.58 -6.21 -29.53
CA ASP A 445 -11.55 -5.75 -28.53
C ASP A 445 -11.30 -4.26 -28.20
N ALA A 446 -12.23 -3.39 -28.57
CA ALA A 446 -12.10 -1.94 -28.41
C ALA A 446 -11.83 -1.50 -26.95
N ARG A 447 -12.38 -2.21 -25.97
CA ARG A 447 -12.22 -1.88 -24.54
C ARG A 447 -10.78 -2.08 -24.11
N PHE A 448 -10.20 -3.23 -24.46
CA PHE A 448 -8.83 -3.59 -24.10
C PHE A 448 -7.79 -2.95 -25.01
N ALA A 449 -8.13 -2.65 -26.26
CA ALA A 449 -7.30 -1.84 -27.15
C ALA A 449 -7.03 -0.46 -26.55
N ALA A 450 -8.05 0.20 -25.97
CA ALA A 450 -7.88 1.47 -25.27
C ALA A 450 -6.96 1.34 -24.03
N ALA A 451 -7.13 0.29 -23.22
CA ALA A 451 -6.25 0.03 -22.07
C ALA A 451 -4.80 -0.25 -22.50
N LEU A 452 -4.61 -1.00 -23.58
CA LEU A 452 -3.30 -1.25 -24.19
C LEU A 452 -2.66 0.04 -24.72
N ALA A 453 -3.44 0.91 -25.39
CA ALA A 453 -2.95 2.20 -25.90
C ALA A 453 -2.40 3.07 -24.76
N ARG A 454 -3.13 3.18 -23.64
CA ARG A 454 -2.68 3.89 -22.44
C ARG A 454 -1.40 3.28 -21.86
N SER A 455 -1.33 1.95 -21.81
CA SER A 455 -0.17 1.21 -21.27
C SER A 455 1.09 1.40 -22.14
N ILE A 456 0.94 1.35 -23.47
CA ILE A 456 2.02 1.63 -24.43
C ILE A 456 2.55 3.05 -24.23
N GLN A 457 1.66 4.05 -24.20
CA GLN A 457 2.06 5.45 -24.03
C GLN A 457 2.77 5.68 -22.69
N TYR A 458 2.30 5.04 -21.62
CA TYR A 458 2.91 5.13 -20.30
C TYR A 458 4.31 4.51 -20.22
N GLU A 459 4.46 3.26 -20.68
CA GLU A 459 5.71 2.51 -20.54
C GLU A 459 6.80 2.97 -21.49
N THR A 460 6.43 3.31 -22.73
CA THR A 460 7.40 3.82 -23.70
C THR A 460 7.81 5.25 -23.40
N ARG A 461 6.94 6.06 -22.79
CA ARG A 461 7.11 7.52 -22.71
C ARG A 461 7.48 8.12 -24.08
N TYR A 462 6.95 7.52 -25.14
CA TYR A 462 7.26 7.76 -26.56
C TYR A 462 8.64 7.27 -27.04
N ASP A 463 9.56 6.92 -26.14
CA ASP A 463 10.86 6.33 -26.48
C ASP A 463 10.67 4.84 -26.87
N GLY A 464 11.27 4.41 -27.98
CA GLY A 464 11.09 3.05 -28.49
C GLY A 464 9.72 2.78 -29.16
N PHE A 465 8.80 3.76 -29.18
CA PHE A 465 7.49 3.64 -29.86
C PHE A 465 7.61 3.22 -31.33
N GLY A 466 8.68 3.68 -31.99
CA GLY A 466 9.03 3.32 -33.36
C GLY A 466 9.24 1.82 -33.61
N GLU A 467 9.82 1.10 -32.65
CA GLU A 467 10.12 -0.32 -32.77
C GLU A 467 8.84 -1.17 -32.72
N LEU A 468 7.77 -0.65 -32.11
CA LEU A 468 6.48 -1.33 -31.98
C LEU A 468 5.82 -1.58 -33.34
N TRP A 469 6.12 -0.77 -34.35
CA TRP A 469 5.62 -0.96 -35.73
C TRP A 469 6.12 -2.25 -36.38
N THR A 470 7.11 -2.93 -35.76
CA THR A 470 7.54 -4.26 -36.19
C THR A 470 6.48 -5.32 -35.93
N SER A 471 5.71 -5.18 -34.85
CA SER A 471 4.59 -6.05 -34.48
C SER A 471 3.37 -5.74 -35.35
N GLU A 472 2.95 -6.70 -36.16
CA GLU A 472 1.80 -6.54 -37.05
C GLU A 472 0.47 -6.33 -36.30
N PRO A 473 0.16 -7.09 -35.23
CA PRO A 473 -1.07 -6.89 -34.46
C PRO A 473 -1.22 -5.49 -33.85
N LEU A 474 -0.11 -4.82 -33.51
CA LEU A 474 -0.15 -3.48 -32.91
C LEU A 474 -0.39 -2.35 -33.92
N ARG A 475 -0.17 -2.58 -35.23
CA ARG A 475 -0.18 -1.48 -36.23
C ARG A 475 -1.48 -0.68 -36.28
N PRO A 476 -2.69 -1.28 -36.19
CA PRO A 476 -3.94 -0.50 -36.15
C PRO A 476 -3.98 0.44 -34.95
N LEU A 477 -3.67 -0.08 -33.76
CA LEU A 477 -3.65 0.69 -32.52
C LEU A 477 -2.60 1.82 -32.55
N LEU A 478 -1.40 1.54 -33.09
CA LEU A 478 -0.35 2.54 -33.24
C LEU A 478 -0.75 3.66 -34.21
N ARG A 479 -1.52 3.34 -35.27
CA ARG A 479 -2.10 4.34 -36.17
C ARG A 479 -3.08 5.23 -35.40
N ASP A 480 -3.99 4.65 -34.64
CA ASP A 480 -4.99 5.41 -33.87
C ASP A 480 -4.34 6.37 -32.87
N ILE A 481 -3.25 5.93 -32.22
CA ILE A 481 -2.45 6.78 -31.33
C ILE A 481 -1.80 7.95 -32.09
N VAL A 482 -1.18 7.69 -33.25
CA VAL A 482 -0.53 8.75 -34.04
C VAL A 482 -1.58 9.71 -34.62
N ASP A 483 -2.73 9.21 -35.07
CA ASP A 483 -3.82 10.04 -35.56
C ASP A 483 -4.42 10.90 -34.43
N ALA A 484 -4.47 10.38 -33.20
CA ALA A 484 -4.83 11.19 -32.03
C ALA A 484 -3.83 12.33 -31.81
N TRP A 485 -2.52 12.06 -31.84
CA TRP A 485 -1.51 13.12 -31.74
C TRP A 485 -1.62 14.15 -32.86
N LEU A 486 -1.89 13.73 -34.11
CA LEU A 486 -2.09 14.66 -35.22
C LEU A 486 -3.34 15.53 -35.03
N ARG A 487 -4.43 14.96 -34.49
CA ARG A 487 -5.64 15.72 -34.14
C ARG A 487 -5.34 16.73 -33.03
N ASP A 488 -4.73 16.28 -31.93
CA ASP A 488 -4.41 17.13 -30.77
C ASP A 488 -3.47 18.29 -31.14
N ALA A 489 -2.53 18.04 -32.06
CA ALA A 489 -1.65 19.05 -32.63
C ALA A 489 -2.38 20.19 -33.37
N ARG A 490 -3.61 19.95 -33.84
CA ARG A 490 -4.40 20.90 -34.66
C ARG A 490 -5.57 21.53 -33.90
N SER A 491 -6.31 20.72 -33.13
CA SER A 491 -7.59 21.12 -32.55
C SER A 491 -7.51 21.60 -31.09
N GLY A 492 -6.44 21.26 -30.36
CA GLY A 492 -6.31 21.54 -28.92
C GLY A 492 -5.79 22.95 -28.56
N GLY A 493 -5.50 23.15 -27.28
CA GLY A 493 -4.71 24.28 -26.79
C GLY A 493 -3.22 24.15 -27.19
N LEU A 494 -2.43 25.20 -26.91
CA LEU A 494 -1.03 25.27 -27.31
C LEU A 494 -0.23 24.15 -26.64
N GLN A 495 -0.41 23.93 -25.33
CA GLN A 495 0.28 22.86 -24.63
C GLN A 495 -0.04 21.48 -25.22
N GLY A 496 -1.31 21.21 -25.54
CA GLY A 496 -1.70 19.94 -26.17
C GLY A 496 -1.01 19.73 -27.51
N ALA A 497 -0.90 20.81 -28.30
CA ALA A 497 -0.18 20.74 -29.55
C ALA A 497 1.33 20.52 -29.40
N LEU A 498 1.95 21.12 -28.37
CA LEU A 498 3.37 20.92 -28.06
C LEU A 498 3.64 19.52 -27.51
N ASP A 499 2.74 18.97 -26.68
CA ASP A 499 2.84 17.60 -26.18
C ASP A 499 2.73 16.61 -27.33
N ALA A 500 1.77 16.80 -28.24
CA ALA A 500 1.61 15.98 -29.43
C ALA A 500 2.83 16.06 -30.37
N LEU A 501 3.37 17.26 -30.62
CA LEU A 501 4.61 17.43 -31.39
C LEU A 501 5.82 16.80 -30.69
N THR A 502 5.84 16.82 -29.36
CA THR A 502 6.89 16.15 -28.57
C THR A 502 6.75 14.63 -28.63
N ALA A 503 5.52 14.09 -28.61
CA ALA A 503 5.26 12.67 -28.80
C ALA A 503 5.67 12.21 -30.22
N LEU A 504 5.33 13.00 -31.24
CA LEU A 504 5.77 12.78 -32.63
C LEU A 504 7.30 12.94 -32.78
N ASP A 505 7.92 13.91 -32.09
CA ASP A 505 9.38 14.06 -32.05
C ASP A 505 10.02 12.88 -31.31
N ARG A 506 9.72 12.59 -30.06
CA ARG A 506 10.37 11.44 -29.38
C ARG A 506 10.08 10.11 -30.07
N GLY A 507 8.91 10.01 -30.69
CA GLY A 507 8.53 8.95 -31.61
C GLY A 507 9.31 8.88 -32.93
N ILE A 508 10.31 9.74 -33.22
CA ILE A 508 11.17 9.79 -34.45
C ILE A 508 11.55 8.42 -35.00
N GLY A 509 11.64 7.41 -34.13
CA GLY A 509 11.76 6.02 -34.52
C GLY A 509 10.61 5.48 -35.37
N LEU A 510 9.57 6.25 -35.75
CA LEU A 510 8.56 5.93 -36.77
C LEU A 510 9.30 5.52 -38.06
N GLY A 511 9.81 4.30 -38.09
CA GLY A 511 10.78 3.85 -39.08
C GLY A 511 10.11 3.71 -40.43
N ARG A 512 10.84 3.14 -41.40
CA ARG A 512 10.27 2.87 -42.74
C ARG A 512 8.91 2.17 -42.68
N ARG A 513 8.70 1.30 -41.68
CA ARG A 513 7.43 0.58 -41.45
C ARG A 513 6.28 1.50 -41.04
N ALA A 514 6.50 2.47 -40.16
CA ALA A 514 5.48 3.44 -39.78
C ALA A 514 5.10 4.35 -40.96
N VAL A 515 6.10 4.84 -41.70
CA VAL A 515 5.88 5.66 -42.91
C VAL A 515 5.14 4.87 -43.99
N ALA A 516 5.48 3.59 -44.19
CA ALA A 516 4.78 2.72 -45.13
C ALA A 516 3.33 2.45 -44.68
N ALA A 517 3.09 2.29 -43.37
CA ALA A 517 1.75 2.10 -42.84
C ALA A 517 0.90 3.38 -42.93
N MET A 518 1.49 4.56 -42.79
CA MET A 518 0.79 5.85 -42.77
C MET A 518 1.28 6.77 -43.91
N PRO A 519 0.82 6.57 -45.16
CA PRO A 519 1.30 7.35 -46.31
C PRO A 519 1.04 8.85 -46.16
N ASP A 520 -0.06 9.24 -45.52
CA ASP A 520 -0.45 10.64 -45.31
C ASP A 520 0.24 11.30 -44.12
N LEU A 521 1.05 10.58 -43.34
CA LEU A 521 1.69 11.08 -42.11
C LEU A 521 2.49 12.37 -42.37
N ARG A 522 3.24 12.41 -43.48
CA ARG A 522 4.07 13.57 -43.82
C ARG A 522 3.21 14.80 -44.17
N ALA A 523 2.12 14.61 -44.92
CA ALA A 523 1.18 15.68 -45.20
C ALA A 523 0.49 16.14 -43.90
N GLY A 524 0.07 15.17 -43.09
CA GLY A 524 -0.47 15.36 -41.75
C GLY A 524 0.35 16.30 -40.88
N ILE A 525 1.65 16.03 -40.75
CA ILE A 525 2.59 16.84 -39.97
C ILE A 525 2.84 18.21 -40.61
N LYS A 526 2.90 18.29 -41.94
CA LYS A 526 3.13 19.55 -42.65
C LYS A 526 2.00 20.56 -42.41
N ASP A 527 0.77 20.09 -42.31
CA ASP A 527 -0.41 20.95 -42.12
C ASP A 527 -0.60 21.41 -40.67
N ILE A 528 0.26 21.00 -39.73
CA ILE A 528 0.21 21.50 -38.34
C ILE A 528 0.63 22.97 -38.34
N ASP A 529 -0.33 23.87 -38.14
CA ASP A 529 -0.14 25.30 -37.89
C ASP A 529 -0.45 25.62 -36.42
N LEU A 530 0.50 26.25 -35.72
CA LEU A 530 0.35 26.60 -34.30
C LEU A 530 -0.34 27.96 -34.07
N VAL A 531 -0.76 28.65 -35.13
CA VAL A 531 -1.55 29.90 -35.02
C VAL A 531 -2.85 29.67 -34.26
N ALA A 532 -3.67 28.67 -34.64
CA ALA A 532 -4.96 28.44 -34.00
C ALA A 532 -4.83 27.92 -32.54
N PRO A 533 -3.95 26.94 -32.22
CA PRO A 533 -3.68 26.54 -30.83
C PRO A 533 -3.18 27.69 -29.93
N LEU A 534 -2.27 28.53 -30.45
CA LEU A 534 -1.77 29.71 -29.72
C LEU A 534 -2.90 30.72 -29.50
N THR A 535 -3.69 31.04 -30.52
CA THR A 535 -4.83 31.96 -30.42
C THR A 535 -5.82 31.47 -29.38
N ARG A 536 -6.24 30.19 -29.42
CA ARG A 536 -7.15 29.61 -28.43
C ARG A 536 -6.61 29.73 -27.01
N SER A 537 -5.31 29.53 -26.82
CA SER A 537 -4.71 29.56 -25.47
C SER A 537 -4.57 30.97 -24.93
N LEU A 538 -4.20 31.95 -25.77
CA LEU A 538 -4.22 33.36 -25.40
C LEU A 538 -5.64 33.85 -25.07
N ARG A 539 -6.65 33.40 -25.82
CA ARG A 539 -8.07 33.72 -25.56
C ARG A 539 -8.68 32.97 -24.38
N ALA A 540 -8.16 31.81 -24.03
CA ALA A 540 -8.58 31.04 -22.86
C ALA A 540 -7.98 31.62 -21.57
N GLY A 541 -6.75 32.13 -21.65
CA GLY A 541 -6.10 32.86 -20.57
C GLY A 541 -4.74 32.30 -20.23
N ILE A 542 -3.81 33.19 -19.89
CA ILE A 542 -2.46 32.83 -19.46
C ILE A 542 -2.24 33.25 -18.02
N LEU A 543 -1.41 32.51 -17.30
CA LEU A 543 -1.15 32.76 -15.88
C LEU A 543 -0.58 34.16 -15.62
N ASP A 544 0.26 34.68 -16.52
CA ASP A 544 0.89 36.00 -16.39
C ASP A 544 -0.07 37.19 -16.54
N GLU A 545 -1.36 36.96 -16.81
CA GLU A 545 -2.41 37.97 -16.63
C GLU A 545 -2.70 38.25 -15.15
N LEU A 546 -2.37 37.28 -14.30
CA LEU A 546 -2.49 37.34 -12.85
C LEU A 546 -1.10 37.52 -12.22
N GLY A 547 -1.06 38.16 -11.05
CA GLY A 547 0.18 38.49 -10.37
C GLY A 547 0.02 38.79 -8.90
N TRP A 548 1.10 38.63 -8.15
CA TRP A 548 1.16 39.02 -6.75
C TRP A 548 2.32 39.99 -6.56
N GLN A 549 1.98 41.28 -6.51
CA GLN A 549 2.96 42.37 -6.52
C GLN A 549 4.08 42.18 -5.48
N ALA A 550 3.73 41.83 -4.24
CA ALA A 550 4.72 41.64 -3.18
C ALA A 550 5.70 40.50 -3.46
N LEU A 551 5.23 39.42 -4.12
CA LEU A 551 6.08 38.34 -4.59
C LEU A 551 6.94 38.77 -5.77
N ASP A 552 6.40 39.53 -6.72
CA ASP A 552 7.18 40.03 -7.87
C ASP A 552 8.32 40.95 -7.45
N GLU A 553 8.08 41.83 -6.47
CA GLU A 553 9.08 42.71 -5.88
C GLU A 553 10.17 41.90 -5.14
N ALA A 554 9.77 40.94 -4.31
CA ALA A 554 10.71 40.04 -3.63
C ALA A 554 11.53 39.21 -4.64
N ALA A 555 10.88 38.69 -5.68
CA ALA A 555 11.50 37.91 -6.74
C ALA A 555 12.59 38.67 -7.50
N ALA A 556 12.38 39.97 -7.73
CA ALA A 556 13.33 40.84 -8.43
C ALA A 556 14.64 41.05 -7.65
N GLU A 557 14.61 40.90 -6.33
CA GLU A 557 15.79 41.03 -5.46
C GLU A 557 16.63 39.75 -5.33
N LEU A 558 16.04 38.59 -5.64
CA LEU A 558 16.67 37.28 -5.49
C LEU A 558 17.42 36.87 -6.77
N LYS A 559 18.63 36.31 -6.61
CA LYS A 559 19.52 36.00 -7.73
C LYS A 559 19.70 34.50 -7.95
N GLY A 560 19.93 34.11 -9.19
CA GLY A 560 20.25 32.72 -9.55
C GLY A 560 19.08 31.75 -9.29
N GLN A 561 19.39 30.59 -8.73
CA GLN A 561 18.39 29.59 -8.31
C GLN A 561 17.65 30.08 -7.08
N THR A 562 16.33 29.94 -7.12
CA THR A 562 15.43 30.39 -6.06
C THR A 562 14.32 29.41 -5.82
N TYR A 563 13.79 29.42 -4.61
CA TYR A 563 12.75 28.51 -4.19
C TYR A 563 11.67 29.26 -3.42
N CYS A 564 10.48 28.66 -3.40
CA CYS A 564 9.35 29.11 -2.60
C CYS A 564 8.97 28.02 -1.58
N ARG A 565 8.70 28.41 -0.33
CA ARG A 565 8.29 27.50 0.76
C ARG A 565 7.04 28.02 1.46
N ALA A 566 6.10 27.12 1.70
CA ALA A 566 4.78 27.43 2.25
C ALA A 566 4.78 27.53 3.78
N SER A 567 4.13 28.57 4.31
CA SER A 567 3.79 28.76 5.72
C SER A 567 2.50 29.59 5.81
N TRP A 568 1.39 29.05 5.29
CA TRP A 568 0.15 29.79 5.01
C TRP A 568 -0.30 30.65 6.20
N PRO A 569 -0.56 31.96 5.99
CA PRO A 569 -0.61 32.67 4.70
C PRO A 569 0.71 33.32 4.24
N VAL A 570 1.84 33.02 4.87
CA VAL A 570 3.17 33.57 4.57
C VAL A 570 3.95 32.67 3.60
N LEU A 571 4.44 33.26 2.52
CA LEU A 571 5.33 32.60 1.57
C LEU A 571 6.79 33.00 1.86
N THR A 572 7.69 32.03 1.95
CA THR A 572 9.13 32.32 1.96
C THR A 572 9.70 32.18 0.55
N ALA A 573 10.13 33.28 -0.05
CA ALA A 573 10.89 33.29 -1.30
C ALA A 573 12.38 33.46 -0.99
N HIS A 574 13.24 32.58 -1.50
CA HIS A 574 14.66 32.62 -1.14
C HIS A 574 15.59 32.18 -2.26
N ASP A 575 16.86 32.61 -2.18
CA ASP A 575 17.96 32.15 -3.02
C ASP A 575 19.03 31.42 -2.18
N ARG A 576 20.27 31.31 -2.67
CA ARG A 576 21.38 30.66 -1.94
C ARG A 576 21.99 31.50 -0.80
N SER A 577 21.53 32.74 -0.60
CA SER A 577 22.11 33.74 0.30
C SER A 577 21.10 34.56 1.10
N ARG A 578 19.84 34.61 0.67
CA ARG A 578 18.81 35.45 1.26
C ARG A 578 17.43 34.83 1.17
N ALA A 579 16.64 34.99 2.22
CA ALA A 579 15.21 34.67 2.27
C ALA A 579 14.38 35.91 2.58
N ILE A 580 13.18 35.97 2.00
CA ILE A 580 12.19 37.04 2.15
C ILE A 580 10.84 36.38 2.45
N ALA A 581 10.24 36.73 3.58
CA ALA A 581 8.89 36.31 3.94
C ALA A 581 7.88 37.34 3.41
N VAL A 582 6.89 36.87 2.65
CA VAL A 582 5.87 37.68 1.98
C VAL A 582 4.49 37.20 2.44
N GLY A 583 3.73 38.10 3.05
CA GLY A 583 2.32 37.88 3.38
C GLY A 583 1.40 38.55 2.35
N PRO A 584 0.07 38.32 2.45
CA PRO A 584 -0.89 38.84 1.47
C PRO A 584 -0.80 40.36 1.28
N GLY A 585 -0.57 41.10 2.37
CA GLY A 585 -0.44 42.56 2.38
C GLY A 585 0.95 43.11 2.08
N GLY A 586 1.98 42.28 1.87
CA GLY A 586 3.34 42.75 1.57
C GLY A 586 4.47 41.95 2.22
N ARG A 587 5.68 42.52 2.20
CA ARG A 587 6.86 41.95 2.87
C ARG A 587 6.68 41.96 4.39
N ILE A 588 7.00 40.84 5.03
CA ILE A 588 6.94 40.66 6.50
C ILE A 588 8.33 40.72 7.12
N ALA A 589 9.27 39.94 6.58
CA ALA A 589 10.62 39.80 7.15
C ALA A 589 11.65 39.42 6.08
N GLU A 590 12.92 39.57 6.39
CA GLU A 590 14.02 39.08 5.56
C GLU A 590 15.18 38.56 6.42
N HIS A 591 15.96 37.65 5.84
CA HIS A 591 17.15 37.12 6.48
C HIS A 591 18.25 36.81 5.46
N ARG A 592 19.50 37.07 5.83
CA ARG A 592 20.69 36.74 5.03
C ARG A 592 21.49 35.67 5.73
N TYR A 593 21.93 34.67 4.99
CA TYR A 593 22.70 33.54 5.48
C TYR A 593 23.92 33.28 4.58
N ARG A 594 24.92 32.60 5.14
CA ARG A 594 26.16 32.26 4.45
C ARG A 594 26.15 30.80 4.03
N ALA A 595 26.60 30.52 2.82
CA ALA A 595 26.76 29.15 2.37
C ALA A 595 27.80 28.41 3.25
N PRO A 596 27.57 27.14 3.63
CA PRO A 596 28.53 26.36 4.42
C PRO A 596 29.84 26.11 3.67
N ARG A 597 30.88 25.69 4.41
CA ARG A 597 32.15 25.23 3.81
C ARG A 597 31.89 24.07 2.84
N GLY A 598 32.53 24.12 1.66
CA GLY A 598 32.39 23.10 0.62
C GLY A 598 31.24 23.33 -0.37
N ALA A 599 30.36 24.32 -0.14
CA ALA A 599 29.23 24.62 -1.02
C ALA A 599 29.61 25.01 -2.47
N ASN A 600 30.85 25.45 -2.69
CA ASN A 600 31.41 25.77 -4.00
C ASN A 600 32.13 24.59 -4.68
N GLN A 601 32.44 23.54 -3.92
CA GLN A 601 33.17 22.36 -4.41
C GLN A 601 32.24 21.17 -4.66
N PHE A 602 31.12 21.12 -3.93
CA PHE A 602 30.19 20.03 -3.98
C PHE A 602 28.79 20.50 -4.35
N ASP A 603 27.95 19.49 -4.57
CA ASP A 603 26.53 19.68 -4.70
C ASP A 603 25.92 20.33 -3.45
N TYR A 604 25.37 21.54 -3.63
CA TYR A 604 24.85 22.41 -2.57
C TYR A 604 23.41 22.83 -2.84
N ASP A 605 22.57 22.68 -1.81
CA ASP A 605 21.21 23.19 -1.79
C ASP A 605 20.89 23.84 -0.43
N VAL A 606 19.87 24.70 -0.40
CA VAL A 606 19.37 25.34 0.82
C VAL A 606 17.86 25.50 0.74
N HIS A 607 17.17 25.18 1.84
CA HIS A 607 15.73 25.36 2.00
C HIS A 607 15.46 26.24 3.21
N VAL A 608 14.55 27.22 3.08
CA VAL A 608 14.27 28.18 4.16
C VAL A 608 12.78 28.29 4.44
N PHE A 609 12.38 28.16 5.71
CA PHE A 609 11.00 28.20 6.16
C PHE A 609 10.78 29.31 7.17
N PHE A 610 9.65 30.03 7.10
CA PHE A 610 9.26 31.03 8.08
C PHE A 610 8.45 30.39 9.21
N SER A 611 8.78 30.70 10.48
CA SER A 611 8.03 30.25 11.66
C SER A 611 8.21 31.23 12.81
N GLY A 612 7.12 31.75 13.36
CA GLY A 612 7.12 32.56 14.58
C GLY A 612 7.97 33.83 14.49
N GLY A 613 8.11 34.44 13.30
CA GLY A 613 8.97 35.61 13.09
C GLY A 613 10.44 35.30 12.76
N HIS A 614 10.83 34.03 12.79
CA HIS A 614 12.19 33.56 12.50
C HIS A 614 12.22 32.72 11.22
N PHE A 615 13.43 32.47 10.70
CA PHE A 615 13.67 31.57 9.58
C PHE A 615 14.42 30.32 10.04
N LEU A 616 13.91 29.14 9.68
CA LEU A 616 14.62 27.88 9.77
C LEU A 616 15.39 27.66 8.47
N VAL A 617 16.72 27.67 8.53
CA VAL A 617 17.61 27.56 7.36
C VAL A 617 18.22 26.17 7.33
N CYS A 618 17.97 25.42 6.26
CA CYS A 618 18.40 24.04 6.11
C CYS A 618 19.36 23.93 4.92
N HIS A 619 20.65 23.69 5.18
CA HIS A 619 21.66 23.48 4.15
C HIS A 619 21.90 22.00 3.88
N TRP A 620 22.13 21.68 2.61
CA TRP A 620 22.59 20.37 2.17
C TRP A 620 23.89 20.49 1.39
N VAL A 621 24.94 19.81 1.84
CA VAL A 621 26.24 19.75 1.15
C VAL A 621 26.69 18.29 1.09
N ASN A 622 26.74 17.72 -0.11
CA ASN A 622 27.30 16.39 -0.38
C ASN A 622 26.85 15.26 0.59
N GLY A 623 25.55 15.10 0.83
CA GLY A 623 25.06 14.04 1.72
C GLY A 623 24.88 14.46 3.18
N LYS A 624 25.32 15.67 3.56
CA LYS A 624 25.19 16.20 4.92
C LYS A 624 24.20 17.35 4.98
N SER A 625 23.27 17.28 5.92
CA SER A 625 22.32 18.35 6.22
C SER A 625 22.73 19.09 7.49
N THR A 626 22.75 20.42 7.45
CA THR A 626 22.93 21.26 8.64
C THR A 626 21.79 22.27 8.70
N ILE A 627 21.18 22.42 9.88
CA ILE A 627 20.03 23.30 10.10
C ILE A 627 20.34 24.27 11.24
N HIS A 628 19.86 25.52 11.12
CA HIS A 628 19.89 26.50 12.20
C HIS A 628 18.68 27.43 12.13
N TRP A 629 18.42 28.11 13.25
CA TRP A 629 17.46 29.20 13.33
C TRP A 629 18.13 30.55 13.10
N SER A 630 17.44 31.47 12.44
CA SER A 630 18.00 32.78 12.05
C SER A 630 18.42 33.67 13.23
N ASP A 631 17.85 33.45 14.42
CA ASP A 631 18.20 34.12 15.67
C ASP A 631 19.32 33.43 16.45
N ALA A 632 19.68 32.20 16.07
CA ALA A 632 20.77 31.43 16.65
C ALA A 632 21.60 30.71 15.55
N PRO A 633 22.27 31.45 14.64
CA PRO A 633 22.98 30.85 13.50
C PRO A 633 24.18 29.97 13.88
N ASP A 634 24.70 30.15 15.09
CA ASP A 634 25.81 29.36 15.63
C ASP A 634 25.35 28.02 16.27
N ASP A 635 24.06 27.87 16.60
CA ASP A 635 23.50 26.59 17.07
C ASP A 635 23.03 25.74 15.89
N GLN A 636 23.98 25.06 15.26
CA GLN A 636 23.72 24.19 14.12
C GLN A 636 23.48 22.75 14.55
N PHE A 637 22.56 22.08 13.85
CA PHE A 637 22.27 20.66 14.08
C PHE A 637 22.14 19.85 12.80
N GLU A 638 22.56 18.59 12.87
CA GLU A 638 22.45 17.65 11.75
C GLU A 638 21.12 16.90 11.78
N VAL A 639 20.63 16.52 10.60
CA VAL A 639 19.42 15.71 10.44
C VAL A 639 19.67 14.52 9.52
N THR A 640 18.90 13.45 9.73
CA THR A 640 19.03 12.24 8.91
C THR A 640 18.60 12.49 7.46
N TYR A 641 19.08 11.67 6.53
CA TYR A 641 18.64 11.73 5.13
C TYR A 641 17.12 11.62 4.96
N GLN A 642 16.45 10.81 5.77
CA GLN A 642 14.98 10.67 5.70
C GLN A 642 14.26 11.95 6.13
N MET A 643 14.76 12.60 7.18
CA MET A 643 14.27 13.89 7.63
C MET A 643 14.52 14.98 6.59
N TRP A 644 15.73 15.03 6.01
CA TRP A 644 16.03 15.92 4.88
C TRP A 644 15.12 15.66 3.69
N ARG A 645 14.91 14.41 3.30
CA ARG A 645 14.03 14.04 2.19
C ARG A 645 12.60 14.54 2.40
N SER A 646 12.13 14.61 3.65
CA SER A 646 10.81 15.18 3.97
C SER A 646 10.74 16.72 3.82
N LEU A 647 11.88 17.41 3.89
CA LEU A 647 12.02 18.86 3.68
C LEU A 647 12.30 19.21 2.21
N ASP A 648 13.13 18.41 1.55
CA ASP A 648 13.56 18.55 0.16
C ASP A 648 12.43 18.24 -0.83
N HIS A 649 11.60 17.29 -0.44
CA HIS A 649 10.42 16.86 -1.18
C HIS A 649 9.18 17.20 -0.35
N GLU A 650 8.85 18.48 -0.25
CA GLU A 650 7.45 18.85 0.02
C GLU A 650 6.67 18.29 -1.18
N PRO A 651 5.82 17.25 -1.01
CA PRO A 651 5.06 16.75 -2.13
C PRO A 651 4.18 17.90 -2.61
N PRO A 652 3.82 18.01 -3.90
CA PRO A 652 2.92 19.03 -4.42
C PRO A 652 1.48 18.75 -3.94
N ARG A 653 1.35 18.56 -2.62
CA ARG A 653 0.12 18.48 -1.87
C ARG A 653 -0.50 19.85 -2.08
N ARG A 654 -1.66 19.87 -2.71
CA ARG A 654 -2.43 21.07 -3.06
C ARG A 654 -3.00 21.78 -1.83
N GLY A 655 -2.48 21.46 -0.64
CA GLY A 655 -2.91 21.90 0.66
C GLY A 655 -1.85 22.73 1.38
N TYR A 656 -2.33 23.36 2.43
CA TYR A 656 -1.65 24.40 3.17
C TYR A 656 -0.73 23.79 4.23
N THR A 657 0.49 24.29 4.38
CA THR A 657 1.20 24.15 5.64
C THR A 657 0.91 25.39 6.47
N PHE A 658 0.01 25.27 7.45
CA PHE A 658 -0.50 26.41 8.21
C PHE A 658 0.51 27.00 9.20
N LEU A 659 0.36 28.29 9.49
CA LEU A 659 0.77 28.87 10.75
C LEU A 659 -0.33 28.66 11.80
N ALA A 660 0.07 28.28 13.01
CA ALA A 660 -0.81 28.30 14.18
C ALA A 660 -1.17 29.75 14.56
N PRO A 661 -2.17 29.99 15.42
CA PRO A 661 -2.57 31.33 15.84
C PRO A 661 -1.46 32.20 16.44
N ASP A 662 -0.41 31.58 16.99
CA ASP A 662 0.79 32.25 17.52
C ASP A 662 1.87 32.53 16.46
N GLY A 663 1.58 32.27 15.18
CA GLY A 663 2.48 32.47 14.05
C GLY A 663 3.51 31.37 13.84
N ARG A 664 3.51 30.28 14.63
CA ARG A 664 4.44 29.15 14.45
C ARG A 664 3.96 28.22 13.34
N ARG A 665 4.88 27.83 12.47
CA ARG A 665 4.60 26.90 11.36
C ARG A 665 4.36 25.49 11.90
N PHE A 666 3.34 24.81 11.39
CA PHE A 666 3.17 23.38 11.64
C PHE A 666 4.29 22.55 10.99
N MET A 667 4.75 21.55 11.73
CA MET A 667 5.66 20.49 11.29
C MET A 667 5.12 19.16 11.82
N GLY A 668 4.54 18.36 10.95
CA GLY A 668 3.62 17.30 11.38
C GLY A 668 2.34 17.91 11.95
N HIS A 669 1.77 17.26 12.95
CA HIS A 669 0.58 17.74 13.64
C HIS A 669 0.84 18.79 14.72
N ARG A 670 2.07 19.33 14.83
CA ARG A 670 2.46 20.27 15.91
C ARG A 670 3.15 21.52 15.40
N PRO A 671 2.94 22.70 16.03
CA PRO A 671 3.70 23.91 15.72
C PRO A 671 5.18 23.78 16.11
N LEU A 672 6.05 24.42 15.33
CA LEU A 672 7.49 24.43 15.54
C LEU A 672 7.91 25.64 16.39
N ALA A 673 8.46 25.40 17.58
CA ALA A 673 9.01 26.46 18.44
C ALA A 673 10.42 26.88 17.99
N PRO A 674 10.84 28.15 18.18
CA PRO A 674 12.25 28.53 18.00
C PRO A 674 13.18 27.65 18.86
N GLY A 675 14.31 27.24 18.30
CA GLY A 675 15.28 26.32 18.93
C GLY A 675 14.90 24.83 18.85
N ASP A 676 13.71 24.51 18.35
CA ASP A 676 13.31 23.12 18.13
C ASP A 676 14.14 22.46 17.01
N ARG A 677 14.46 21.18 17.20
CA ARG A 677 15.31 20.37 16.31
C ARG A 677 14.49 19.40 15.45
N ARG A 678 13.16 19.38 15.63
CA ARG A 678 12.23 18.57 14.82
C ARG A 678 12.16 19.11 13.39
N VAL A 679 12.28 18.20 12.42
CA VAL A 679 12.04 18.51 11.01
C VAL A 679 11.25 17.41 10.33
N GLY A 680 9.94 17.66 10.22
CA GLY A 680 9.00 16.80 9.53
C GLY A 680 8.25 15.80 10.43
N PRO A 681 7.36 14.99 9.82
CA PRO A 681 7.02 15.00 8.38
C PRO A 681 6.16 16.21 7.98
N ASN A 682 6.32 16.71 6.76
CA ASN A 682 5.32 17.59 6.13
C ASN A 682 4.10 16.74 5.70
N GLY A 683 2.90 17.33 5.66
CA GLY A 683 1.67 16.58 5.38
C GLY A 683 0.52 17.49 4.96
N HIS A 684 -0.58 16.87 4.55
CA HIS A 684 -1.73 17.58 3.98
C HIS A 684 -2.69 17.99 5.10
N MET A 685 -3.04 19.28 5.15
CA MET A 685 -3.84 19.86 6.23
C MET A 685 -5.07 20.61 5.72
N PHE A 686 -6.09 20.67 6.57
CA PHE A 686 -7.27 21.51 6.39
C PHE A 686 -7.43 22.44 7.61
N HIS A 687 -8.03 23.61 7.40
CA HIS A 687 -8.43 24.51 8.46
C HIS A 687 -9.69 25.27 8.05
N ASP A 688 -10.75 25.19 8.86
CA ASP A 688 -12.06 25.83 8.62
C ASP A 688 -12.19 27.18 9.35
N GLY A 689 -11.09 27.70 9.89
CA GLY A 689 -11.07 28.89 10.74
C GLY A 689 -11.21 28.60 12.23
N ARG A 690 -11.54 27.37 12.63
CA ARG A 690 -11.69 26.96 14.04
C ARG A 690 -10.87 25.73 14.40
N THR A 691 -10.85 24.72 13.54
CA THR A 691 -10.28 23.40 13.79
C THR A 691 -9.26 23.09 12.71
N PHE A 692 -8.13 22.52 13.11
CA PHE A 692 -7.12 22.01 12.18
C PHE A 692 -7.29 20.50 11.98
N TRP A 693 -7.03 20.03 10.77
CA TRP A 693 -6.98 18.60 10.46
C TRP A 693 -5.67 18.23 9.79
N TRP A 694 -5.21 17.02 10.06
CA TRP A 694 -4.02 16.43 9.44
C TRP A 694 -4.35 15.09 8.81
N HIS A 695 -3.94 14.90 7.55
CA HIS A 695 -3.99 13.62 6.88
C HIS A 695 -2.81 12.73 7.30
N THR A 696 -3.08 11.71 8.13
CA THR A 696 -2.08 10.73 8.58
C THR A 696 -1.93 9.59 7.58
N GLU A 697 -0.76 9.49 6.96
CA GLU A 697 -0.36 8.33 6.12
C GLU A 697 0.22 7.16 6.96
N THR A 698 0.37 7.35 8.28
CA THR A 698 0.93 6.36 9.21
C THR A 698 -0.18 5.60 9.94
N GLY A 699 -0.36 4.31 9.63
CA GLY A 699 -1.35 3.40 10.24
C GLY A 699 -1.67 2.24 9.30
N SER A 700 -2.55 1.31 9.70
CA SER A 700 -3.10 0.30 8.78
C SER A 700 -4.02 0.92 7.73
N GLU A 701 -4.57 2.11 8.02
CA GLU A 701 -5.45 2.87 7.12
C GLU A 701 -5.11 4.37 7.18
N PRO A 702 -5.01 5.06 6.03
CA PRO A 702 -4.86 6.51 5.98
C PRO A 702 -6.12 7.19 6.52
N ARG A 703 -5.96 8.21 7.37
CA ARG A 703 -7.08 8.90 8.03
C ARG A 703 -6.84 10.40 8.13
N VAL A 704 -7.92 11.19 8.08
CA VAL A 704 -7.88 12.60 8.46
C VAL A 704 -8.25 12.70 9.94
N ARG A 705 -7.40 13.36 10.74
CA ARG A 705 -7.57 13.48 12.19
C ARG A 705 -7.54 14.94 12.62
N ARG A 706 -8.34 15.28 13.63
CA ARG A 706 -8.34 16.61 14.23
C ARG A 706 -7.03 16.86 14.98
N ILE A 707 -6.56 18.10 14.94
CA ILE A 707 -5.41 18.59 15.70
C ILE A 707 -5.92 19.55 16.76
N ASP A 708 -5.49 19.31 18.00
CA ASP A 708 -5.52 20.33 19.05
C ASP A 708 -4.13 20.96 19.14
N PRO A 709 -3.94 22.24 18.75
CA PRO A 709 -2.64 22.89 18.78
C PRO A 709 -1.99 22.97 20.17
N ALA A 710 -2.78 22.83 21.25
CA ALA A 710 -2.29 22.84 22.63
C ALA A 710 -1.93 21.44 23.14
N ALA A 711 -2.43 20.37 22.51
CA ALA A 711 -2.16 18.99 22.89
C ALA A 711 -1.01 18.40 22.06
N ASP A 712 -0.26 17.46 22.65
CA ASP A 712 0.82 16.75 21.95
C ASP A 712 0.32 15.57 21.10
N GLU A 713 -0.94 15.13 21.32
CA GLU A 713 -1.55 13.97 20.68
C GLU A 713 -2.57 14.35 19.60
N LEU A 714 -2.72 13.49 18.59
CA LEU A 714 -3.74 13.63 17.55
C LEU A 714 -5.13 13.31 18.12
N GLY A 715 -6.10 14.17 17.83
CA GLY A 715 -7.50 13.97 18.20
C GLY A 715 -8.20 12.91 17.35
N GLU A 716 -9.50 12.73 17.56
CA GLU A 716 -10.29 11.70 16.87
C GLU A 716 -10.28 11.83 15.33
N PRO A 717 -10.40 10.72 14.58
CA PRO A 717 -10.62 10.75 13.13
C PRO A 717 -11.90 11.51 12.76
N GLY A 718 -11.84 12.27 11.67
CA GLY A 718 -12.99 13.01 11.15
C GLY A 718 -12.60 13.97 10.04
N LEU A 719 -13.55 14.24 9.14
CA LEU A 719 -13.42 15.21 8.05
C LEU A 719 -14.01 16.57 8.47
N PRO A 720 -13.57 17.69 7.85
CA PRO A 720 -14.30 18.96 7.95
C PRO A 720 -15.66 18.84 7.27
N ASP A 721 -16.66 19.63 7.70
CA ASP A 721 -18.02 19.63 7.15
C ASP A 721 -18.04 19.90 5.63
N PHE A 722 -17.06 20.65 5.12
CA PHE A 722 -16.89 20.88 3.68
C PHE A 722 -16.67 19.58 2.87
N LEU A 723 -16.18 18.53 3.53
CA LEU A 723 -15.96 17.18 3.03
C LEU A 723 -16.88 16.16 3.74
N ASP A 724 -18.09 16.56 4.13
CA ASP A 724 -19.09 15.64 4.69
C ASP A 724 -19.40 14.51 3.67
N PRO A 725 -19.26 13.22 4.06
CA PRO A 725 -19.64 12.09 3.21
C PRO A 725 -21.08 12.13 2.67
N SER A 726 -22.02 12.84 3.33
CA SER A 726 -23.41 12.97 2.86
C SER A 726 -23.54 13.76 1.56
N LEU A 727 -22.47 14.42 1.11
CA LEU A 727 -22.43 15.20 -0.13
C LEU A 727 -21.94 14.38 -1.33
N LEU A 728 -21.51 13.13 -1.11
CA LEU A 728 -21.09 12.19 -2.14
C LEU A 728 -22.30 11.49 -2.74
N ASP A 729 -22.26 11.27 -4.06
CA ASP A 729 -23.22 10.42 -4.74
C ASP A 729 -22.86 8.93 -4.54
N GLU A 730 -23.79 8.02 -4.86
CA GLU A 730 -23.55 6.58 -4.72
C GLU A 730 -22.34 6.12 -5.56
N GLY A 731 -21.38 5.45 -4.91
CA GLY A 731 -20.15 4.99 -5.56
C GLY A 731 -19.02 6.03 -5.65
N GLU A 732 -19.22 7.26 -5.17
CA GLU A 732 -18.16 8.26 -5.08
C GLU A 732 -17.32 8.12 -3.80
N HIS A 733 -16.11 8.69 -3.83
CA HIS A 733 -15.29 8.92 -2.65
C HIS A 733 -14.53 10.23 -2.77
N TRP A 734 -14.19 10.84 -1.63
CA TRP A 734 -13.35 12.03 -1.61
C TRP A 734 -11.92 11.72 -2.02
N VAL A 735 -11.36 12.60 -2.84
CA VAL A 735 -9.94 12.64 -3.19
C VAL A 735 -9.28 13.65 -2.27
N ILE A 736 -8.90 13.18 -1.08
CA ILE A 736 -8.41 14.02 0.03
C ILE A 736 -7.22 14.87 -0.40
N GLU A 737 -6.24 14.29 -1.10
CA GLU A 737 -5.02 14.99 -1.53
C GLU A 737 -5.25 16.06 -2.61
N SER A 738 -6.40 16.01 -3.27
CA SER A 738 -6.84 16.98 -4.28
C SER A 738 -7.81 18.02 -3.72
N SER A 739 -8.29 17.82 -2.49
CA SER A 739 -9.16 18.75 -1.79
C SER A 739 -8.34 19.75 -0.96
N SER A 740 -8.89 20.92 -0.69
CA SER A 740 -8.23 21.96 0.10
C SER A 740 -9.26 22.80 0.84
N LEU A 741 -8.89 23.27 2.03
CA LEU A 741 -9.72 24.15 2.85
C LEU A 741 -8.82 24.99 3.76
N ALA A 742 -8.95 26.31 3.70
CA ALA A 742 -8.26 27.26 4.56
C ALA A 742 -9.13 28.49 4.88
N PRO A 743 -8.88 29.18 5.99
CA PRO A 743 -9.42 30.52 6.22
C PRO A 743 -8.85 31.51 5.23
N LEU A 744 -9.71 32.42 4.79
CA LEU A 744 -9.32 33.60 4.03
C LEU A 744 -8.50 34.52 4.95
N PRO A 745 -7.25 34.86 4.60
CA PRO A 745 -6.43 35.74 5.43
C PRO A 745 -6.99 37.16 5.49
N GLU A 746 -6.72 37.85 6.60
CA GLU A 746 -7.10 39.25 6.77
C GLU A 746 -6.53 40.12 5.64
N GLY A 747 -7.36 41.03 5.12
CA GLY A 747 -7.02 41.93 4.01
C GLY A 747 -7.17 41.33 2.61
N VAL A 748 -7.45 40.03 2.49
CA VAL A 748 -7.78 39.39 1.20
C VAL A 748 -9.30 39.38 1.04
N THR A 749 -9.81 40.01 -0.03
CA THR A 749 -11.26 40.12 -0.28
C THR A 749 -11.72 39.36 -1.53
N THR A 750 -10.78 39.00 -2.41
CA THR A 750 -11.06 38.30 -3.66
C THR A 750 -10.01 37.23 -3.90
N SER A 751 -10.39 36.17 -4.61
CA SER A 751 -9.47 35.12 -5.01
C SER A 751 -9.80 34.60 -6.41
N PRO A 752 -8.83 34.43 -7.32
CA PRO A 752 -9.09 33.84 -8.64
C PRO A 752 -9.37 32.34 -8.57
N LEU A 753 -9.19 31.73 -7.39
CA LEU A 753 -9.61 30.35 -7.10
C LEU A 753 -10.88 30.27 -6.24
N GLY A 754 -11.52 31.41 -5.98
CA GLY A 754 -12.79 31.51 -5.27
C GLY A 754 -12.69 31.67 -3.76
N THR A 755 -13.69 32.37 -3.21
CA THR A 755 -13.88 32.56 -1.78
C THR A 755 -15.34 32.88 -1.47
N ASP A 756 -15.82 32.43 -0.31
CA ASP A 756 -17.13 32.84 0.24
C ASP A 756 -17.05 34.10 1.12
N GLY A 757 -15.87 34.73 1.21
CA GLY A 757 -15.57 35.87 2.08
C GLY A 757 -14.96 35.49 3.43
N THR A 758 -14.94 34.21 3.79
CA THR A 758 -14.37 33.70 5.05
C THR A 758 -13.40 32.54 4.84
N LEU A 759 -13.63 31.73 3.82
CA LEU A 759 -12.89 30.52 3.50
C LEU A 759 -12.45 30.52 2.02
N VAL A 760 -11.43 29.71 1.76
CA VAL A 760 -10.96 29.34 0.42
C VAL A 760 -10.79 27.82 0.35
N GLY A 761 -11.10 27.22 -0.79
CA GLY A 761 -10.97 25.77 -0.94
C GLY A 761 -11.68 25.17 -2.14
N LEU A 762 -11.31 23.93 -2.43
CA LEU A 762 -11.91 23.06 -3.43
C LEU A 762 -12.13 21.68 -2.81
N ARG A 763 -13.30 21.08 -3.01
CA ARG A 763 -13.50 19.65 -2.74
C ARG A 763 -13.55 18.87 -4.05
N VAL A 764 -12.97 17.68 -4.05
CA VAL A 764 -12.87 16.81 -5.23
C VAL A 764 -13.34 15.42 -4.86
N ALA A 765 -14.39 14.96 -5.51
CA ALA A 765 -14.90 13.59 -5.45
C ALA A 765 -14.49 12.84 -6.72
N ARG A 766 -14.43 11.51 -6.60
CA ARG A 766 -14.19 10.62 -7.73
C ARG A 766 -15.13 9.42 -7.69
N ASP A 767 -15.73 9.15 -8.82
CA ASP A 767 -16.54 7.95 -9.06
C ASP A 767 -15.62 6.72 -9.18
N ARG A 768 -15.90 5.68 -8.39
CA ARG A 768 -15.09 4.43 -8.38
C ARG A 768 -15.21 3.63 -9.67
N THR A 769 -16.36 3.68 -10.33
CA THR A 769 -16.67 2.90 -11.54
C THR A 769 -16.21 3.63 -12.80
N THR A 770 -16.59 4.89 -12.96
CA THR A 770 -16.30 5.67 -14.16
C THR A 770 -14.95 6.36 -14.09
N GLY A 771 -14.39 6.53 -12.88
CA GLY A 771 -13.12 7.21 -12.65
C GLY A 771 -13.17 8.73 -12.85
N ARG A 772 -14.34 9.29 -13.17
CA ARG A 772 -14.58 10.73 -13.41
C ARG A 772 -14.46 11.53 -12.12
N PHE A 773 -13.94 12.75 -12.24
CA PHE A 773 -13.89 13.69 -11.13
C PHE A 773 -15.11 14.62 -11.12
N ARG A 774 -15.60 14.91 -9.92
CA ARG A 774 -16.55 16.00 -9.62
C ARG A 774 -15.86 16.94 -8.64
N TYR A 775 -15.94 18.24 -8.88
CA TYR A 775 -15.22 19.21 -8.06
C TYR A 775 -16.05 20.47 -7.84
N ARG A 776 -15.91 21.07 -6.65
CA ARG A 776 -16.67 22.25 -6.26
C ARG A 776 -15.84 23.18 -5.37
N ARG A 777 -15.77 24.46 -5.76
CA ARG A 777 -15.15 25.55 -4.99
C ARG A 777 -16.05 25.96 -3.83
N ILE A 778 -15.44 26.59 -2.83
CA ILE A 778 -16.15 27.10 -1.65
C ILE A 778 -17.24 28.13 -2.00
N ASP A 779 -17.07 28.89 -3.09
CA ASP A 779 -18.03 29.89 -3.57
C ASP A 779 -19.16 29.29 -4.43
N GLY A 780 -19.21 27.96 -4.53
CA GLY A 780 -20.26 27.23 -5.22
C GLY A 780 -19.97 26.93 -6.69
N ALA A 781 -18.88 27.46 -7.28
CA ALA A 781 -18.51 27.10 -8.66
C ALA A 781 -18.16 25.60 -8.73
N GLU A 782 -18.82 24.88 -9.62
CA GLU A 782 -18.66 23.43 -9.76
C GLU A 782 -18.36 23.02 -11.19
N GLY A 783 -17.85 21.80 -11.33
CA GLY A 783 -17.65 21.14 -12.61
C GLY A 783 -17.45 19.65 -12.42
N ALA A 784 -17.51 18.94 -13.54
CA ALA A 784 -17.23 17.52 -13.62
C ALA A 784 -16.49 17.25 -14.93
N ASP A 785 -15.73 16.16 -14.99
CA ASP A 785 -15.07 15.74 -16.22
C ASP A 785 -16.10 15.48 -17.34
N GLY A 786 -15.80 16.02 -18.53
CA GLY A 786 -16.72 16.29 -19.63
C GLY A 786 -17.52 15.12 -20.21
N ALA A 787 -18.47 15.46 -21.10
CA ALA A 787 -19.45 14.53 -21.69
C ALA A 787 -18.81 13.36 -22.48
N ASP A 788 -17.61 13.55 -23.03
CA ASP A 788 -16.95 12.61 -23.95
C ASP A 788 -16.02 11.58 -23.27
N GLY A 789 -15.82 11.66 -21.95
CA GLY A 789 -14.98 10.70 -21.21
C GLY A 789 -14.27 11.31 -20.00
N ALA A 790 -13.64 10.48 -19.19
CA ALA A 790 -12.80 10.95 -18.08
C ALA A 790 -11.57 11.70 -18.63
N ILE A 791 -11.18 12.81 -18.00
CA ILE A 791 -9.98 13.54 -18.38
C ILE A 791 -8.77 12.63 -18.11
N ASP A 792 -8.00 12.30 -19.14
CA ASP A 792 -6.77 11.51 -18.96
C ASP A 792 -5.69 12.40 -18.33
N LEU A 793 -5.64 12.34 -17.00
CA LEU A 793 -4.68 13.08 -16.22
C LEU A 793 -3.29 12.43 -16.32
N PRO A 794 -2.21 13.24 -16.31
CA PRO A 794 -0.85 12.74 -16.40
C PRO A 794 -0.58 11.65 -15.36
N PRO A 795 0.38 10.75 -15.61
CA PRO A 795 0.57 9.56 -14.78
C PRO A 795 0.69 9.78 -13.26
N ARG A 796 1.20 10.95 -12.87
CA ARG A 796 1.45 11.38 -11.50
C ARG A 796 0.40 12.32 -10.90
N SER A 797 -0.56 12.78 -11.69
CA SER A 797 -1.61 13.68 -11.21
C SER A 797 -2.56 12.92 -10.29
N LYS A 798 -2.92 13.54 -9.15
CA LYS A 798 -3.86 12.99 -8.15
C LYS A 798 -5.31 13.46 -8.36
N GLY A 799 -5.61 14.14 -9.46
CA GLY A 799 -6.93 14.73 -9.73
C GLY A 799 -6.83 16.19 -10.17
N PRO A 800 -7.93 16.93 -10.32
CA PRO A 800 -7.94 18.39 -10.38
C PRO A 800 -7.73 19.02 -8.98
N TRP A 801 -7.27 20.28 -8.90
CA TRP A 801 -7.08 20.98 -7.61
C TRP A 801 -7.51 22.44 -7.58
N GLY A 802 -7.84 23.02 -8.73
CA GLY A 802 -8.33 24.39 -8.78
C GLY A 802 -9.19 24.63 -10.00
N LEU A 803 -10.09 25.59 -9.89
CA LEU A 803 -10.75 26.24 -11.02
C LEU A 803 -10.33 27.69 -11.01
N LEU A 804 -9.60 28.10 -12.04
CA LEU A 804 -8.99 29.42 -12.15
C LEU A 804 -9.88 30.37 -12.93
N ASP A 805 -10.25 31.48 -12.30
CA ASP A 805 -10.88 32.63 -12.94
C ASP A 805 -9.81 33.47 -13.64
N ILE A 806 -9.94 33.62 -14.96
CA ILE A 806 -9.08 34.49 -15.77
C ILE A 806 -9.76 35.86 -15.93
N PRO A 807 -9.04 36.98 -15.77
CA PRO A 807 -9.63 38.31 -15.90
C PRO A 807 -10.29 38.52 -17.28
N GLY A 808 -11.58 38.89 -17.28
CA GLY A 808 -12.34 39.13 -18.51
C GLY A 808 -12.72 37.87 -19.30
N ALA A 809 -12.41 36.67 -18.81
CA ALA A 809 -12.88 35.42 -19.40
C ALA A 809 -14.20 34.98 -18.76
N ALA A 810 -15.14 34.51 -19.59
CA ALA A 810 -16.39 33.93 -19.10
C ALA A 810 -16.22 32.48 -18.61
N ARG A 811 -15.20 31.78 -19.13
CA ARG A 811 -14.91 30.38 -18.81
C ARG A 811 -13.71 30.28 -17.86
N ARG A 812 -13.78 29.32 -16.94
CA ARG A 812 -12.71 28.98 -15.99
C ARG A 812 -11.76 27.96 -16.59
N LEU A 813 -10.51 27.95 -16.12
CA LEU A 813 -9.56 26.90 -16.45
C LEU A 813 -9.49 25.88 -15.32
N LEU A 814 -9.55 24.59 -15.67
CA LEU A 814 -9.33 23.50 -14.73
C LEU A 814 -7.82 23.32 -14.51
N LEU A 815 -7.39 23.33 -13.25
CA LEU A 815 -5.99 23.13 -12.88
C LEU A 815 -5.78 21.71 -12.35
N ASP A 816 -4.78 21.02 -12.90
CA ASP A 816 -4.33 19.71 -12.43
C ASP A 816 -2.79 19.62 -12.42
N GLY A 817 -2.27 18.43 -12.11
CA GLY A 817 -0.84 18.14 -12.07
C GLY A 817 -0.23 18.20 -10.67
N ASP A 818 1.04 17.82 -10.57
CA ASP A 818 1.77 17.66 -9.30
C ASP A 818 3.00 18.58 -9.32
N ASP A 819 4.11 18.15 -9.93
CA ASP A 819 5.32 18.97 -10.09
C ASP A 819 5.15 20.13 -11.07
N GLU A 820 4.24 19.95 -12.03
CA GLU A 820 3.86 20.93 -13.03
C GLU A 820 2.36 21.14 -12.94
N VAL A 821 1.92 22.40 -13.03
CA VAL A 821 0.51 22.74 -13.10
C VAL A 821 0.13 22.83 -14.57
N THR A 822 -0.89 22.06 -14.95
CA THR A 822 -1.50 22.16 -16.28
C THR A 822 -2.84 22.86 -16.15
N ALA A 823 -3.12 23.82 -17.04
CA ALA A 823 -4.44 24.40 -17.18
C ALA A 823 -5.15 23.83 -18.41
N ARG A 824 -6.40 23.43 -18.20
CA ARG A 824 -7.23 22.76 -19.20
C ARG A 824 -8.53 23.50 -19.41
N ASP A 825 -9.07 23.36 -20.60
CA ASP A 825 -10.48 23.61 -20.83
C ASP A 825 -11.31 22.56 -20.04
N PRO A 826 -12.27 22.98 -19.20
CA PRO A 826 -12.99 22.08 -18.32
C PRO A 826 -13.98 21.15 -19.05
N GLU A 827 -14.43 21.51 -20.26
CA GLU A 827 -15.38 20.72 -21.05
C GLU A 827 -14.67 19.64 -21.87
N SER A 828 -13.63 20.04 -22.59
CA SER A 828 -12.88 19.17 -23.53
C SER A 828 -11.66 18.49 -22.89
N GLY A 829 -11.19 18.96 -21.74
CA GLY A 829 -9.94 18.49 -21.10
C GLY A 829 -8.66 18.91 -21.82
N ALA A 830 -8.77 19.70 -22.91
CA ALA A 830 -7.64 20.10 -23.74
C ALA A 830 -6.69 21.04 -22.97
N PRO A 831 -5.38 20.74 -22.90
CA PRO A 831 -4.43 21.56 -22.16
C PRO A 831 -4.03 22.82 -22.94
N HIS A 832 -4.12 23.98 -22.29
CA HIS A 832 -3.73 25.27 -22.84
C HIS A 832 -2.27 25.62 -22.54
N TRP A 833 -1.84 25.44 -21.30
CA TRP A 833 -0.49 25.73 -20.84
C TRP A 833 -0.07 24.82 -19.68
N ARG A 834 1.25 24.64 -19.53
CA ARG A 834 1.85 23.96 -18.39
C ARG A 834 2.98 24.79 -17.80
N VAL A 835 3.01 24.89 -16.47
CA VAL A 835 4.00 25.67 -15.73
C VAL A 835 4.65 24.83 -14.64
N GLU A 836 5.97 24.88 -14.54
CA GLU A 836 6.71 24.19 -13.47
C GLU A 836 6.61 24.95 -12.15
N LEU A 837 6.34 24.24 -11.05
CA LEU A 837 6.45 24.80 -9.71
C LEU A 837 7.92 24.91 -9.29
N LYS A 838 8.32 26.03 -8.67
CA LYS A 838 9.69 26.24 -8.14
C LYS A 838 9.81 25.73 -6.70
N ASN A 839 9.30 24.52 -6.45
CA ASN A 839 9.27 23.91 -5.14
C ASN A 839 10.35 22.83 -4.93
N ARG A 840 11.10 22.42 -5.97
CA ARG A 840 12.10 21.34 -5.90
C ARG A 840 13.43 21.66 -6.56
N ARG A 841 14.44 20.90 -6.19
CA ARG A 841 15.81 21.04 -6.67
C ARG A 841 16.00 20.67 -8.15
N SER A 842 15.27 19.69 -8.66
CA SER A 842 15.38 19.23 -10.05
C SER A 842 14.76 20.18 -11.07
N THR A 843 14.08 21.23 -10.62
CA THR A 843 13.39 22.19 -11.49
C THR A 843 14.40 23.11 -12.19
N ALA A 844 14.16 23.46 -13.46
CA ALA A 844 15.05 24.32 -14.22
C ALA A 844 15.25 25.68 -13.51
N PRO A 845 16.47 26.27 -13.52
CA PRO A 845 16.75 27.51 -12.79
C PRO A 845 16.00 28.75 -13.31
N GLY A 846 15.54 28.74 -14.57
CA GLY A 846 14.84 29.85 -15.22
C GLY A 846 13.31 29.80 -15.09
N PRO A 847 12.59 30.90 -15.38
CA PRO A 847 11.13 30.88 -15.48
C PRO A 847 10.67 29.86 -16.52
N SER A 848 9.50 29.25 -16.30
CA SER A 848 8.85 28.51 -17.38
C SER A 848 8.54 29.49 -18.52
N PRO A 849 8.80 29.15 -19.80
CA PRO A 849 8.43 30.01 -20.92
C PRO A 849 6.95 30.43 -20.92
N MET A 850 6.04 29.55 -20.48
CA MET A 850 4.60 29.85 -20.34
C MET A 850 4.23 30.57 -19.03
N ALA A 851 5.22 30.99 -18.24
CA ALA A 851 5.07 31.86 -17.07
C ALA A 851 6.26 32.84 -16.99
N ALA A 852 6.67 33.38 -18.14
CA ALA A 852 7.86 34.23 -18.25
C ALA A 852 7.73 35.56 -17.46
N GLY A 853 6.51 36.03 -17.22
CA GLY A 853 6.20 37.15 -16.34
C GLY A 853 6.33 36.83 -14.86
N THR A 854 6.08 35.59 -14.48
CA THR A 854 6.06 35.12 -13.08
C THR A 854 7.28 34.25 -12.81
N SER A 855 8.42 34.91 -12.58
CA SER A 855 9.71 34.22 -12.43
C SER A 855 9.83 33.28 -11.22
N ARG A 856 8.95 33.47 -10.23
CA ARG A 856 8.91 32.67 -8.99
C ARG A 856 7.50 32.11 -8.84
N MET A 857 7.29 30.90 -9.35
CA MET A 857 6.00 30.25 -9.23
C MET A 857 5.75 29.80 -7.77
N PRO A 858 4.78 30.38 -7.05
CA PRO A 858 4.51 29.96 -5.70
C PRO A 858 3.74 28.64 -5.69
N PRO A 859 3.73 27.90 -4.56
CA PRO A 859 2.91 26.70 -4.41
C PRO A 859 1.42 26.98 -4.70
N PRO A 860 0.65 25.99 -5.21
CA PRO A 860 -0.77 26.08 -5.54
C PRO A 860 -1.64 26.91 -4.57
N ALA A 861 -1.51 26.68 -3.26
CA ALA A 861 -2.25 27.39 -2.23
C ALA A 861 -2.14 28.92 -2.32
N PHE A 862 -0.98 29.45 -2.72
CA PHE A 862 -0.74 30.89 -2.77
C PHE A 862 -1.29 31.56 -4.02
N TRP A 863 -1.84 30.78 -4.96
CA TRP A 863 -2.51 31.32 -6.14
C TRP A 863 -3.80 32.05 -5.75
N HIS A 864 -4.30 31.82 -4.54
CA HIS A 864 -5.40 32.58 -3.95
C HIS A 864 -5.11 34.08 -3.84
N PHE A 865 -3.83 34.50 -3.80
CA PHE A 865 -3.42 35.91 -3.68
C PHE A 865 -3.11 36.59 -5.01
N LEU A 866 -3.27 35.89 -6.13
CA LEU A 866 -3.01 36.49 -7.44
C LEU A 866 -4.15 37.45 -7.83
N THR A 867 -3.78 38.61 -8.35
CA THR A 867 -4.70 39.66 -8.80
C THR A 867 -4.44 40.01 -10.28
N PRO A 868 -5.43 40.52 -11.02
CA PRO A 868 -5.25 40.96 -12.40
C PRO A 868 -4.16 42.04 -12.50
N ARG A 869 -3.13 41.81 -13.33
CA ARG A 869 -2.04 42.77 -13.54
C ARG A 869 -2.43 43.92 -14.47
N ASP A 870 -3.20 43.58 -15.51
CA ASP A 870 -3.56 44.49 -16.60
C ASP A 870 -4.93 44.12 -17.18
N PRO A 871 -6.02 44.61 -16.58
CA PRO A 871 -7.37 44.30 -17.05
C PRO A 871 -7.64 44.70 -18.51
N ALA A 872 -6.95 45.73 -19.03
CA ALA A 872 -7.08 46.14 -20.42
C ALA A 872 -6.37 45.16 -21.36
N GLY A 873 -5.13 44.79 -21.04
CA GLY A 873 -4.37 43.77 -21.75
C GLY A 873 -5.09 42.42 -21.77
N SER A 874 -5.63 41.97 -20.63
CA SER A 874 -6.42 40.73 -20.53
C SER A 874 -7.62 40.70 -21.47
N ARG A 875 -8.38 41.82 -21.55
CA ARG A 875 -9.50 41.95 -22.49
C ARG A 875 -9.03 41.89 -23.95
N ALA A 876 -7.94 42.58 -24.29
CA ALA A 876 -7.38 42.54 -25.64
C ALA A 876 -6.98 41.11 -26.06
N LEU A 877 -6.44 40.31 -25.12
CA LEU A 877 -6.12 38.90 -25.39
C LEU A 877 -7.36 38.03 -25.66
N ARG A 878 -8.54 38.37 -25.13
CA ARG A 878 -9.79 37.63 -25.42
C ARG A 878 -10.22 37.76 -26.87
N GLU A 879 -9.91 38.88 -27.50
CA GLU A 879 -10.32 39.20 -28.86
C GLU A 879 -9.19 39.14 -29.88
N ILE A 880 -7.99 38.71 -29.47
CA ILE A 880 -6.81 38.68 -30.36
C ILE A 880 -7.12 37.92 -31.66
N PRO A 881 -6.97 38.54 -32.84
CA PRO A 881 -7.23 37.87 -34.11
C PRO A 881 -6.05 37.01 -34.55
N GLU A 882 -6.32 35.96 -35.32
CA GLU A 882 -5.28 35.05 -35.82
C GLU A 882 -4.22 35.76 -36.68
N ASP A 883 -4.58 36.81 -37.42
CA ASP A 883 -3.63 37.60 -38.21
C ASP A 883 -2.55 38.24 -37.33
N THR A 884 -2.94 38.80 -36.19
CA THR A 884 -1.99 39.32 -35.19
C THR A 884 -1.05 38.20 -34.71
N VAL A 885 -1.59 37.02 -34.41
CA VAL A 885 -0.78 35.87 -33.98
C VAL A 885 0.20 35.42 -35.06
N ARG A 886 -0.20 35.39 -36.34
CA ARG A 886 0.70 35.10 -37.48
C ARG A 886 1.86 36.08 -37.55
N ARG A 887 1.58 37.38 -37.37
CA ARG A 887 2.60 38.44 -37.38
C ARG A 887 3.56 38.32 -36.18
N LEU A 888 3.05 37.96 -35.00
CA LEU A 888 3.88 37.69 -33.83
C LEU A 888 4.81 36.49 -34.05
N LEU A 889 4.30 35.39 -34.62
CA LEU A 889 5.12 34.21 -34.95
C LEU A 889 6.20 34.54 -36.00
N ALA A 890 5.87 35.35 -37.01
CA ALA A 890 6.85 35.83 -37.99
C ALA A 890 7.96 36.68 -37.34
N ALA A 891 7.62 37.55 -36.39
CA ALA A 891 8.58 38.32 -35.62
C ALA A 891 9.46 37.42 -34.72
N ALA A 892 8.87 36.39 -34.10
CA ALA A 892 9.56 35.41 -33.28
C ALA A 892 10.61 34.60 -34.07
N ALA A 893 10.36 34.34 -35.36
CA ALA A 893 11.32 33.68 -36.24
C ALA A 893 12.55 34.56 -36.54
N THR A 894 12.46 35.88 -36.33
CA THR A 894 13.57 36.82 -36.58
C THR A 894 14.45 36.98 -35.34
N SER A 895 13.88 37.46 -34.22
CA SER A 895 14.60 37.61 -32.95
C SER A 895 13.63 37.91 -31.80
N GLN A 896 14.07 37.69 -30.55
CA GLN A 896 13.29 38.08 -29.37
C GLN A 896 13.04 39.59 -29.28
N ARG A 897 13.98 40.42 -29.75
CA ARG A 897 13.82 41.88 -29.82
C ARG A 897 12.73 42.28 -30.80
N ALA A 898 12.70 41.65 -31.98
CA ALA A 898 11.65 41.87 -32.97
C ALA A 898 10.28 41.44 -32.44
N LEU A 899 10.21 40.29 -31.78
CA LEU A 899 8.97 39.82 -31.14
C LEU A 899 8.47 40.78 -30.07
N THR A 900 9.35 41.26 -29.19
CA THR A 900 8.99 42.23 -28.14
C THR A 900 8.41 43.51 -28.74
N ALA A 901 9.07 44.06 -29.77
CA ALA A 901 8.59 45.25 -30.47
C ALA A 901 7.25 44.99 -31.19
N ALA A 902 7.06 43.80 -31.77
CA ALA A 902 5.81 43.40 -32.40
C ALA A 902 4.66 43.29 -31.37
N VAL A 903 4.89 42.70 -30.20
CA VAL A 903 3.87 42.66 -29.13
C VAL A 903 3.45 44.07 -28.74
N GLN A 904 4.41 44.98 -28.50
CA GLN A 904 4.13 46.38 -28.15
C GLN A 904 3.34 47.14 -29.23
N SER A 905 3.65 46.87 -30.50
CA SER A 905 3.00 47.56 -31.63
C SER A 905 1.63 46.98 -31.97
N LEU A 906 1.41 45.67 -31.78
CA LEU A 906 0.21 44.96 -32.21
C LEU A 906 -0.81 44.76 -31.11
N LEU A 907 -0.38 44.84 -29.85
CA LEU A 907 -1.21 44.74 -28.66
C LEU A 907 -0.86 45.91 -27.72
N PRO A 908 -1.08 47.17 -28.13
CA PRO A 908 -0.73 48.34 -27.31
C PRO A 908 -1.47 48.40 -25.97
N GLU A 909 -2.60 47.69 -25.84
CA GLU A 909 -3.37 47.55 -24.61
C GLU A 909 -2.65 46.70 -23.55
N VAL A 910 -1.67 45.87 -23.94
CA VAL A 910 -0.82 45.12 -23.02
C VAL A 910 0.28 46.05 -22.49
N GLY A 911 -0.06 46.82 -21.47
CA GLY A 911 0.80 47.82 -20.86
C GLY A 911 1.71 47.28 -19.75
N HIS A 912 1.29 46.22 -19.05
CA HIS A 912 2.06 45.69 -17.93
C HIS A 912 3.28 44.87 -18.40
N PRO A 913 4.52 45.19 -17.94
CA PRO A 913 5.75 44.60 -18.48
C PRO A 913 5.86 43.09 -18.24
N LEU A 914 5.32 42.58 -17.14
CA LEU A 914 5.32 41.14 -16.85
C LEU A 914 4.28 40.36 -17.69
N LEU A 915 3.13 40.97 -18.01
CA LEU A 915 2.16 40.34 -18.92
C LEU A 915 2.74 40.27 -20.33
N LEU A 916 3.38 41.35 -20.79
CA LEU A 916 4.09 41.38 -22.07
C LEU A 916 5.12 40.24 -22.18
N ARG A 917 5.91 40.00 -21.11
CA ARG A 917 6.86 38.87 -21.07
C ARG A 917 6.14 37.52 -21.21
N GLY A 918 5.01 37.34 -20.55
CA GLY A 918 4.18 36.15 -20.68
C GLY A 918 3.74 35.91 -22.12
N VAL A 919 3.19 36.93 -22.78
CA VAL A 919 2.79 36.84 -24.20
C VAL A 919 3.98 36.47 -25.09
N VAL A 920 5.14 37.11 -24.88
CA VAL A 920 6.39 36.77 -25.60
C VAL A 920 6.75 35.30 -25.39
N GLY A 921 6.68 34.79 -24.16
CA GLY A 921 6.98 33.41 -23.82
C GLY A 921 6.07 32.39 -24.52
N PHE A 922 4.76 32.64 -24.57
CA PHE A 922 3.81 31.80 -25.31
C PHE A 922 4.12 31.75 -26.82
N VAL A 923 4.43 32.90 -27.42
CA VAL A 923 4.81 32.96 -28.84
C VAL A 923 6.13 32.23 -29.10
N GLN A 924 7.08 32.30 -28.17
CA GLN A 924 8.36 31.56 -28.26
C GLN A 924 8.16 30.04 -28.21
N GLU A 925 7.27 29.55 -27.36
CA GLU A 925 6.91 28.12 -27.28
C GLU A 925 6.24 27.64 -28.57
N ALA A 926 5.29 28.41 -29.10
CA ALA A 926 4.70 28.11 -30.41
C ALA A 926 5.76 28.11 -31.53
N ALA A 927 6.70 29.06 -31.52
CA ALA A 927 7.81 29.08 -32.48
C ALA A 927 8.75 27.87 -32.29
N TRP A 928 8.95 27.39 -31.06
CA TRP A 928 9.68 26.15 -30.79
C TRP A 928 8.95 24.94 -31.36
N GLY A 929 7.63 24.85 -31.19
CA GLY A 929 6.81 23.79 -31.78
C GLY A 929 6.91 23.76 -33.31
N ILE A 930 6.90 24.92 -33.98
CA ILE A 930 7.12 25.02 -35.43
C ILE A 930 8.48 24.45 -35.83
N ARG A 931 9.56 24.78 -35.11
CA ARG A 931 10.89 24.21 -35.35
C ARG A 931 10.91 22.70 -35.15
N THR A 932 10.22 22.18 -34.13
CA THR A 932 10.08 20.75 -33.87
C THR A 932 9.36 20.04 -35.02
N ARG A 933 8.24 20.59 -35.52
CA ARG A 933 7.56 20.11 -36.72
C ARG A 933 8.50 20.03 -37.93
N ASP A 934 9.24 21.10 -38.20
CA ASP A 934 10.16 21.16 -39.36
C ASP A 934 11.33 20.18 -39.23
N LYS A 935 11.83 19.98 -38.01
CA LYS A 935 12.82 18.96 -37.65
C LYS A 935 12.26 17.55 -37.91
N ILE A 936 11.01 17.27 -37.57
CA ILE A 936 10.33 15.99 -37.87
C ILE A 936 10.24 15.77 -39.39
N LEU A 937 9.73 16.75 -40.14
CA LEU A 937 9.62 16.68 -41.59
C LEU A 937 10.98 16.43 -42.28
N SER A 938 12.04 17.08 -41.80
CA SER A 938 13.40 16.91 -42.32
C SER A 938 13.93 15.49 -42.12
N ARG A 939 13.59 14.84 -41.00
CA ARG A 939 13.98 13.43 -40.73
C ARG A 939 13.15 12.46 -41.56
N LEU A 940 11.83 12.65 -41.66
CA LEU A 940 10.96 11.81 -42.49
C LEU A 940 11.39 11.83 -43.97
N LYS A 941 11.87 12.99 -44.47
CA LYS A 941 12.44 13.08 -45.82
C LYS A 941 13.64 12.14 -46.00
N LYS A 942 14.55 12.07 -45.02
CA LYS A 942 15.74 11.19 -45.07
C LYS A 942 15.36 9.71 -45.05
N VAL A 943 14.31 9.34 -44.30
CA VAL A 943 13.81 7.95 -44.22
C VAL A 943 13.20 7.49 -45.55
N GLY A 944 12.50 8.38 -46.25
CA GLY A 944 11.89 8.08 -47.55
C GLY A 944 12.85 8.07 -48.75
N THR A 945 14.01 8.74 -48.67
CA THR A 945 14.99 8.83 -49.77
C THR A 945 16.08 7.75 -49.76
N GLY A 946 16.12 6.88 -48.75
CA GLY A 946 17.11 5.80 -48.65
C GLY A 946 16.66 4.48 -49.29
N ALA A 947 15.80 4.53 -50.31
CA ALA A 947 15.34 3.36 -51.07
C ALA A 947 16.50 2.72 -51.83
#